data_AF-A0A0D9W7J7-F1
#
_entry.id   AF-A0A0D9W7J7-F1
#
_cell.length_a   1.000
_cell.length_b   1.000
_cell.length_c   1.000
_cell.angle_alpha   90.00
_cell.angle_beta   90.00
_cell.angle_gamma   90.00
#
_symmetry.space_group_name_H-M   'P 1'
#
loop_
_entity.id
_entity.type
_entity.pdbx_description
1 polymer ?
#
loop_
_entity_poly.entity_id
_entity_poly.type
_entity_poly.pdbx_seq_one_letter_code
_entity_poly.pdbx_strand_id
1 'polypeptide(L)'
;METTAKVGRLTRSSLTASCPAVNGGVVVFFAAVVAGALVSASWMSSATPTPPPPPSCPAYFRWIHEDLRPWRATGITREAVDGAARRHGPKFRVTVVAGRLHVALHGGRCFQTRDVFTQWGILQLLRRYPGRVPDLDLVFDCQDLPVVDAGGGHTPSPMFGYCGSERTVDIAFPDWSFWGWPELNIKPWEALRGEIAEGNAAVKWTGRAPYAYWKGNPTVGADRWNLVRCNASGKRDWNARIYAQDWRKEVREGFRESDLAKQCTHRYKIYIEGRGWSVSEKYILACESVALIVRPRYHDFFSRGLMPLQHYWPIPGGRGMCRSIKFAVDWGNAHTDKAQEIAGNATKFIQEDLTTARVYDYMFHLLTEYAKLLKYRPTVPDSAVEVTVESILHRRRGRERQFMVDTMVDGSGTGEPCELPPPFSSDELQTLWRRQLDASRQVEMWEKHDRIPMSRLAVPVQRLASRVQRDLIHIAVAFCAAENPEPRGGGKDSVLIAVCTQDDRRQRPPEMAIAVADVRQSMPKLVAVLSRTSAAFLFVSVVVVGLVSSARWITRTTLQASLPGATAIPAAVAATATRRRIPPAAPRPTYSISCSAPPLPTLNLSGGGGGGTPESSQTLALALSSSSSCRRSSPGPPPNATASTNSSSCPSYFRFIHEDLRPWRDAGGVTRAMLGRARATASFRLVVLGGRAFVERFRPAFQTRDLFTIWGVLQLLRRYPGRVPDLDLMFDCADWPVVRTHLYRGKHAAFMPPLFGYCGDDRTLDIVFPDWSFWGWPEINIKPWDALRKDLKDGNSRVRWLNREPYAYWKGNPAVAVTRQELIKCNVSNTKDWNARIYKQDWFRESKAGYKDSNLGSQCIHRYKIYIEGSAWSVSQKYILACDSMTLLVTPKYYDFFSRSLMPIQHYWPVQNDDKCGSIKYAVDWGNSHKQLAQRIGKQASDFIQEEVNMAHVYDYMLHLLTEYAKLLRFKPIKPPEAVEICLESLACQAEGLEKKFFMESMVKSAHDAGPCDLPPPFNPQELTLLKRRKENSIKQVETWERRSRRA
;
A
#
# COMPACT_ATOMS: atom_id res chain seq x y z
N MET A 1 -14.56 51.04 51.67
CA MET A 1 -14.09 50.72 50.30
C MET A 1 -15.00 49.64 49.70
N GLU A 2 -16.18 49.89 49.12
CA GLU A 2 -16.71 51.11 48.45
C GLU A 2 -15.81 51.53 47.27
N THR A 3 -16.29 51.84 46.06
CA THR A 3 -17.55 52.47 45.62
C THR A 3 -18.11 51.80 44.34
N THR A 4 -19.40 51.44 44.22
CA THR A 4 -20.61 52.22 43.81
C THR A 4 -20.70 52.74 42.36
N ALA A 5 -21.69 52.20 41.64
CA ALA A 5 -22.14 52.42 40.27
C ALA A 5 -22.58 53.83 39.80
N LYS A 6 -22.59 54.03 38.46
CA LYS A 6 -23.70 54.53 37.58
C LYS A 6 -23.16 54.61 36.13
N VAL A 7 -23.84 54.16 35.06
CA VAL A 7 -25.16 54.50 34.47
C VAL A 7 -25.20 55.90 33.83
N GLY A 8 -25.30 55.92 32.49
CA GLY A 8 -25.71 57.07 31.67
C GLY A 8 -26.82 56.64 30.69
N ARG A 9 -27.78 57.53 30.41
CA ARG A 9 -29.04 57.23 29.71
C ARG A 9 -29.61 58.52 29.10
N LEU A 10 -30.01 58.49 27.81
CA LEU A 10 -30.89 59.43 27.06
C LEU A 10 -30.83 58.93 25.58
N THR A 11 -31.81 58.23 24.97
CA THR A 11 -33.21 58.52 24.57
C THR A 11 -33.40 59.18 23.20
N ARG A 12 -34.16 58.48 22.33
CA ARG A 12 -35.10 58.95 21.29
C ARG A 12 -34.82 60.27 20.55
N SER A 13 -34.76 60.17 19.23
CA SER A 13 -35.72 60.88 18.36
C SER A 13 -36.15 59.97 17.20
N SER A 14 -37.26 60.31 16.55
CA SER A 14 -37.86 59.54 15.45
C SER A 14 -38.45 60.49 14.42
N LEU A 15 -38.21 60.24 13.13
CA LEU A 15 -38.85 60.95 12.03
C LEU A 15 -39.37 59.98 10.97
N THR A 16 -40.42 60.39 10.27
CA THR A 16 -41.33 59.53 9.50
C THR A 16 -41.60 60.06 8.09
N ALA A 17 -42.08 59.15 7.23
CA ALA A 17 -42.76 59.41 5.95
C ALA A 17 -41.85 59.79 4.76
N SER A 18 -42.24 59.58 3.48
CA SER A 18 -43.56 59.20 2.92
C SER A 18 -43.45 58.16 1.80
N CYS A 19 -44.58 57.51 1.47
CA CYS A 19 -44.74 56.64 0.29
C CYS A 19 -44.96 57.45 -1.02
N PRO A 20 -45.17 56.77 -2.15
CA PRO A 20 -46.54 56.71 -2.68
C PRO A 20 -47.05 55.27 -2.91
N ALA A 21 -48.35 55.13 -3.20
CA ALA A 21 -49.05 53.86 -3.43
C ALA A 21 -50.07 53.98 -4.57
N VAL A 22 -50.60 52.85 -5.07
CA VAL A 22 -51.77 52.78 -5.96
C VAL A 22 -52.69 51.61 -5.54
N ASN A 23 -54.00 51.81 -5.72
CA ASN A 23 -55.12 50.97 -5.27
C ASN A 23 -55.32 49.68 -6.11
N GLY A 24 -56.16 48.69 -5.73
CA GLY A 24 -56.96 48.48 -4.50
C GLY A 24 -58.34 47.83 -4.75
N GLY A 25 -59.06 47.45 -3.66
CA GLY A 25 -60.46 46.94 -3.68
C GLY A 25 -60.63 45.41 -3.86
N VAL A 26 -61.70 44.74 -3.39
CA VAL A 26 -62.96 45.16 -2.69
C VAL A 26 -63.39 44.10 -1.64
N VAL A 27 -64.27 44.46 -0.68
CA VAL A 27 -64.75 43.67 0.50
C VAL A 27 -66.29 43.72 0.58
N VAL A 28 -66.98 42.78 1.27
CA VAL A 28 -68.32 43.00 1.90
C VAL A 28 -68.71 41.95 2.98
N PHE A 29 -69.66 42.29 3.88
CA PHE A 29 -70.20 41.53 5.06
C PHE A 29 -71.71 41.17 4.84
N PHE A 30 -72.50 40.43 5.65
CA PHE A 30 -72.59 40.05 7.09
C PHE A 30 -73.12 38.58 7.21
N ALA A 31 -73.13 37.80 8.31
CA ALA A 31 -73.24 37.94 9.78
C ALA A 31 -74.68 37.96 10.38
N ALA A 32 -74.97 37.02 11.31
CA ALA A 32 -76.24 36.82 12.05
C ALA A 32 -76.06 35.84 13.25
N VAL A 33 -77.08 35.50 14.06
CA VAL A 33 -77.46 36.25 15.29
C VAL A 33 -78.16 35.35 16.36
N VAL A 34 -77.72 35.49 17.62
CA VAL A 34 -78.38 35.32 18.96
C VAL A 34 -79.48 34.24 19.23
N ALA A 35 -79.23 33.38 20.24
CA ALA A 35 -80.15 32.99 21.34
C ALA A 35 -79.34 32.30 22.47
N GLY A 36 -79.86 32.16 23.71
CA GLY A 36 -79.08 31.58 24.83
C GLY A 36 -79.88 31.12 26.07
N ALA A 37 -79.16 30.48 27.01
CA ALA A 37 -79.62 30.04 28.34
C ALA A 37 -78.44 30.05 29.36
N LEU A 38 -78.70 29.78 30.64
CA LEU A 38 -77.84 30.19 31.78
C LEU A 38 -77.19 29.03 32.59
N VAL A 39 -76.19 29.43 33.38
CA VAL A 39 -75.55 28.78 34.57
C VAL A 39 -74.57 27.60 34.37
N SER A 40 -73.56 27.56 35.26
CA SER A 40 -72.79 26.38 35.71
C SER A 40 -71.53 25.93 34.95
N ALA A 41 -70.46 26.72 35.11
CA ALA A 41 -69.09 26.34 35.50
C ALA A 41 -68.49 24.93 35.21
N SER A 42 -67.20 24.95 34.84
CA SER A 42 -66.22 23.84 34.77
C SER A 42 -66.06 23.16 33.39
N TRP A 43 -64.90 22.52 33.19
CA TRP A 43 -64.48 21.75 32.00
C TRP A 43 -64.23 22.51 30.69
N MET A 44 -63.11 23.23 30.63
CA MET A 44 -62.29 23.32 29.41
C MET A 44 -60.81 23.12 29.75
N SER A 45 -60.35 21.87 29.69
CA SER A 45 -58.92 21.54 29.63
C SER A 45 -58.46 21.57 28.18
N SER A 46 -57.32 22.21 27.91
CA SER A 46 -56.80 22.37 26.55
C SER A 46 -56.30 21.03 25.98
N ALA A 47 -56.96 20.53 24.94
CA ALA A 47 -56.43 19.46 24.11
C ALA A 47 -55.24 19.98 23.29
N THR A 48 -54.01 19.65 23.71
CA THR A 48 -52.81 19.85 22.90
C THR A 48 -52.85 18.93 21.68
N PRO A 49 -52.56 19.40 20.46
CA PRO A 49 -52.50 18.52 19.30
C PRO A 49 -51.38 17.49 19.48
N THR A 50 -51.68 16.23 19.17
CA THR A 50 -50.67 15.17 19.17
C THR A 50 -49.56 15.50 18.17
N PRO A 51 -48.27 15.40 18.55
CA PRO A 51 -47.18 15.61 17.59
C PRO A 51 -47.28 14.60 16.44
N PRO A 52 -46.91 14.99 15.21
CA PRO A 52 -46.89 14.05 14.09
C PRO A 52 -45.90 12.91 14.37
N PRO A 53 -46.14 11.69 13.84
CA PRO A 53 -45.21 10.59 13.98
C PRO A 53 -43.84 10.94 13.37
N PRO A 54 -42.72 10.43 13.93
CA PRO A 54 -41.40 10.72 13.42
C PRO A 54 -41.28 10.24 11.95
N PRO A 55 -40.59 10.99 11.08
CA PRO A 55 -40.40 10.57 9.69
C PRO A 55 -39.57 9.29 9.65
N SER A 56 -39.84 8.40 8.69
CA SER A 56 -39.04 7.19 8.49
C SER A 56 -37.58 7.53 8.11
N CYS A 57 -36.64 6.66 8.47
CA CYS A 57 -35.24 6.83 8.09
C CYS A 57 -35.00 6.47 6.61
N PRO A 58 -33.93 7.04 5.99
CA PRO A 58 -33.51 6.69 4.63
C PRO A 58 -33.38 5.18 4.43
N ALA A 59 -33.80 4.67 3.26
CA ALA A 59 -33.90 3.24 2.99
C ALA A 59 -32.58 2.45 3.15
N TYR A 60 -31.41 3.12 3.06
CA TYR A 60 -30.12 2.48 3.31
C TYR A 60 -29.91 2.06 4.77
N PHE A 61 -30.65 2.61 5.73
CA PHE A 61 -30.59 2.21 7.15
C PHE A 61 -30.96 0.72 7.33
N ARG A 62 -31.74 0.14 6.40
CA ARG A 62 -32.07 -1.30 6.40
C ARG A 62 -30.84 -2.21 6.36
N TRP A 63 -29.69 -1.73 5.87
CA TRP A 63 -28.43 -2.47 5.89
C TRP A 63 -27.86 -2.69 7.30
N ILE A 64 -28.25 -1.91 8.32
CA ILE A 64 -27.88 -2.15 9.73
C ILE A 64 -28.26 -3.59 10.14
N HIS A 65 -29.45 -4.05 9.73
CA HIS A 65 -29.93 -5.40 10.03
C HIS A 65 -29.05 -6.50 9.40
N GLU A 66 -28.46 -6.22 8.25
CA GLU A 66 -27.61 -7.15 7.50
C GLU A 66 -26.16 -7.15 8.00
N ASP A 67 -25.63 -5.99 8.42
CA ASP A 67 -24.32 -5.86 9.06
C ASP A 67 -24.29 -6.57 10.41
N LEU A 68 -25.38 -6.47 11.18
CA LEU A 68 -25.53 -7.14 12.47
C LEU A 68 -26.05 -8.59 12.35
N ARG A 69 -26.41 -9.06 11.14
CA ARG A 69 -26.89 -10.43 10.90
C ARG A 69 -25.96 -11.54 11.43
N PRO A 70 -24.61 -11.46 11.35
CA PRO A 70 -23.71 -12.51 11.85
C PRO A 70 -23.90 -12.86 13.33
N TRP A 71 -24.43 -11.92 14.13
CA TRP A 71 -24.70 -12.11 15.56
C TRP A 71 -26.18 -12.26 15.90
N ARG A 72 -27.11 -12.19 14.92
CA ARG A 72 -28.56 -12.22 15.20
C ARG A 72 -29.01 -13.50 15.93
N ALA A 73 -28.39 -14.64 15.63
CA ALA A 73 -28.72 -15.93 16.25
C ALA A 73 -27.97 -16.17 17.58
N THR A 74 -26.67 -15.86 17.64
CA THR A 74 -25.82 -16.17 18.82
C THR A 74 -25.76 -15.05 19.85
N GLY A 75 -26.02 -13.81 19.43
CA GLY A 75 -25.60 -12.61 20.13
C GLY A 75 -24.10 -12.37 20.11
N ILE A 76 -23.70 -11.36 20.86
CA ILE A 76 -22.34 -10.90 21.11
C ILE A 76 -22.02 -11.14 22.59
N THR A 77 -21.06 -12.00 22.87
CA THR A 77 -20.59 -12.25 24.25
C THR A 77 -19.39 -11.38 24.60
N ARG A 78 -19.05 -11.29 25.89
CA ARG A 78 -17.89 -10.52 26.36
C ARG A 78 -16.59 -11.06 25.75
N GLU A 79 -16.49 -12.38 25.61
CA GLU A 79 -15.37 -13.10 25.01
C GLU A 79 -15.23 -12.83 23.51
N ALA A 80 -16.32 -12.46 22.81
CA ALA A 80 -16.28 -12.05 21.42
C ALA A 80 -15.63 -10.66 21.26
N VAL A 81 -15.93 -9.72 22.17
CA VAL A 81 -15.36 -8.36 22.20
C VAL A 81 -13.92 -8.38 22.72
N ASP A 82 -13.67 -9.01 23.87
CA ASP A 82 -12.31 -9.18 24.44
C ASP A 82 -11.43 -10.08 23.56
N GLY A 83 -12.05 -11.00 22.81
CA GLY A 83 -11.38 -11.80 21.78
C GLY A 83 -10.98 -11.01 20.54
N ALA A 84 -11.59 -9.86 20.27
CA ALA A 84 -11.22 -9.00 19.13
C ALA A 84 -9.84 -8.37 19.32
N ALA A 85 -9.52 -7.98 20.56
CA ALA A 85 -8.21 -7.47 20.95
C ALA A 85 -7.08 -8.46 20.58
N ARG A 86 -7.30 -9.75 20.85
CA ARG A 86 -6.36 -10.84 20.57
C ARG A 86 -6.30 -11.26 19.09
N ARG A 87 -7.44 -11.27 18.39
CA ARG A 87 -7.56 -11.78 17.01
C ARG A 87 -7.23 -10.76 15.92
N HIS A 88 -7.64 -9.49 16.09
CA HIS A 88 -7.65 -8.50 14.99
C HIS A 88 -6.86 -7.22 15.30
N GLY A 89 -6.45 -7.01 16.56
CA GLY A 89 -5.64 -5.85 16.97
C GLY A 89 -6.29 -4.48 16.73
N PRO A 90 -7.53 -4.21 17.23
CA PRO A 90 -8.17 -2.89 17.22
C PRO A 90 -7.28 -1.81 17.83
N LYS A 91 -7.58 -0.53 17.53
CA LYS A 91 -6.77 0.61 17.98
C LYS A 91 -7.36 1.31 19.21
N PHE A 92 -8.67 1.23 19.42
CA PHE A 92 -9.30 1.67 20.66
C PHE A 92 -10.58 0.88 20.93
N ARG A 93 -11.04 0.93 22.19
CA ARG A 93 -12.33 0.42 22.65
C ARG A 93 -13.11 1.59 23.24
N VAL A 94 -14.39 1.66 22.92
CA VAL A 94 -15.34 2.64 23.41
C VAL A 94 -16.36 1.92 24.26
N THR A 95 -16.54 2.35 25.49
CA THR A 95 -17.57 1.83 26.39
C THR A 95 -18.46 2.99 26.82
N VAL A 96 -19.76 2.88 26.57
CA VAL A 96 -20.76 3.81 27.11
C VAL A 96 -21.40 3.13 28.32
N VAL A 97 -21.41 3.82 29.46
CA VAL A 97 -22.09 3.35 30.67
C VAL A 97 -22.84 4.52 31.31
N ALA A 98 -24.14 4.36 31.53
CA ALA A 98 -25.03 5.41 32.05
C ALA A 98 -24.90 6.75 31.30
N GLY A 99 -24.83 6.69 29.97
CA GLY A 99 -24.68 7.86 29.09
C GLY A 99 -23.29 8.50 29.06
N ARG A 100 -22.30 7.97 29.80
CA ARG A 100 -20.94 8.54 29.88
C ARG A 100 -19.94 7.76 29.03
N LEU A 101 -19.11 8.50 28.30
CA LEU A 101 -18.16 7.96 27.31
C LEU A 101 -16.82 7.60 27.96
N HIS A 102 -16.40 6.35 27.81
CA HIS A 102 -15.09 5.87 28.28
C HIS A 102 -14.31 5.26 27.12
N VAL A 103 -13.00 5.52 27.05
CA VAL A 103 -12.13 5.08 25.96
C VAL A 103 -10.86 4.42 26.50
N ALA A 104 -10.62 3.17 26.10
CA ALA A 104 -9.34 2.48 26.29
C ALA A 104 -8.57 2.45 24.96
N LEU A 105 -7.29 2.84 24.99
CA LEU A 105 -6.42 2.77 23.80
C LEU A 105 -5.72 1.40 23.74
N HIS A 106 -5.81 0.75 22.57
CA HIS A 106 -5.14 -0.51 22.29
C HIS A 106 -3.87 -0.27 21.46
N GLY A 107 -2.95 -1.24 21.44
CA GLY A 107 -1.56 -1.06 20.99
C GLY A 107 -1.42 -0.62 19.52
N GLY A 108 -1.32 0.69 19.29
CA GLY A 108 -1.08 1.32 18.00
C GLY A 108 -1.59 2.76 17.97
N ARG A 109 -1.24 3.53 16.93
CA ARG A 109 -1.85 4.84 16.69
C ARG A 109 -2.69 4.77 15.43
N CYS A 110 -3.81 5.48 15.45
CA CYS A 110 -4.50 5.82 14.21
C CYS A 110 -3.63 6.76 13.36
N PHE A 111 -3.83 6.70 12.04
CA PHE A 111 -3.27 7.68 11.13
C PHE A 111 -4.06 8.97 11.27
N GLN A 112 -3.41 10.10 11.53
CA GLN A 112 -4.09 11.41 11.71
C GLN A 112 -5.11 11.40 12.87
N THR A 113 -5.90 12.46 13.05
CA THR A 113 -6.87 12.59 14.17
C THR A 113 -8.13 11.69 14.05
N ARG A 114 -8.04 10.54 13.38
CA ARG A 114 -9.17 9.64 13.08
C ARG A 114 -9.90 9.16 14.34
N ASP A 115 -9.15 8.60 15.28
CA ASP A 115 -9.63 8.17 16.60
C ASP A 115 -10.32 9.31 17.35
N VAL A 116 -9.65 10.46 17.45
CA VAL A 116 -10.14 11.61 18.22
C VAL A 116 -11.46 12.16 17.65
N PHE A 117 -11.59 12.26 16.32
CA PHE A 117 -12.80 12.79 15.69
C PHE A 117 -13.94 11.75 15.66
N THR A 118 -13.66 10.44 15.57
CA THR A 118 -14.68 9.40 15.83
C THR A 118 -15.15 9.41 17.29
N GLN A 119 -14.26 9.59 18.27
CA GLN A 119 -14.63 9.75 19.68
C GLN A 119 -15.46 11.02 19.92
N TRP A 120 -15.09 12.14 19.29
CA TRP A 120 -15.87 13.39 19.33
C TRP A 120 -17.29 13.18 18.77
N GLY A 121 -17.43 12.46 17.66
CA GLY A 121 -18.73 12.13 17.07
C GLY A 121 -19.63 11.32 17.98
N ILE A 122 -19.08 10.30 18.66
CA ILE A 122 -19.83 9.51 19.66
C ILE A 122 -20.20 10.38 20.87
N LEU A 123 -19.32 11.29 21.30
CA LEU A 123 -19.62 12.24 22.37
C LEU A 123 -20.76 13.22 21.99
N GLN A 124 -20.80 13.68 20.73
CA GLN A 124 -21.91 14.50 20.24
C GLN A 124 -23.22 13.71 20.09
N LEU A 125 -23.16 12.41 19.75
CA LEU A 125 -24.33 11.52 19.76
C LEU A 125 -24.97 11.43 21.16
N LEU A 126 -24.14 11.26 22.20
CA LEU A 126 -24.59 11.22 23.59
C LEU A 126 -25.22 12.54 24.05
N ARG A 127 -24.73 13.68 23.55
CA ARG A 127 -25.33 15.01 23.76
C ARG A 127 -26.64 15.22 22.99
N ARG A 128 -26.80 14.57 21.83
CA ARG A 128 -27.99 14.67 20.98
C ARG A 128 -29.16 13.81 21.46
N TYR A 129 -28.88 12.63 22.00
CA TYR A 129 -29.91 11.72 22.53
C TYR A 129 -29.61 11.35 24.01
N PRO A 130 -29.60 12.34 24.93
CA PRO A 130 -29.19 12.14 26.32
C PRO A 130 -30.07 11.11 27.02
N GLY A 131 -29.44 10.14 27.69
CA GLY A 131 -30.13 9.03 28.38
C GLY A 131 -30.81 8.00 27.48
N ARG A 132 -30.81 8.19 26.15
CA ARG A 132 -31.46 7.29 25.18
C ARG A 132 -30.49 6.33 24.49
N VAL A 133 -29.22 6.71 24.34
CA VAL A 133 -28.18 5.79 23.88
C VAL A 133 -27.94 4.74 24.97
N PRO A 134 -28.05 3.44 24.66
CA PRO A 134 -27.88 2.38 25.66
C PRO A 134 -26.43 2.26 26.15
N ASP A 135 -26.21 1.42 27.17
CA ASP A 135 -24.87 0.97 27.53
C ASP A 135 -24.28 0.17 26.34
N LEU A 136 -23.02 0.43 26.01
CA LEU A 136 -22.35 -0.10 24.81
C LEU A 136 -20.93 -0.56 25.10
N ASP A 137 -20.46 -1.56 24.36
CA ASP A 137 -19.08 -2.03 24.39
C ASP A 137 -18.60 -2.33 22.97
N LEU A 138 -17.74 -1.44 22.44
CA LEU A 138 -17.40 -1.32 21.03
C LEU A 138 -15.88 -1.39 20.86
N VAL A 139 -15.39 -2.13 19.87
CA VAL A 139 -13.97 -2.13 19.47
C VAL A 139 -13.82 -1.58 18.06
N PHE A 140 -12.86 -0.69 17.87
CA PHE A 140 -12.66 0.05 16.63
C PHE A 140 -11.29 -0.24 16.01
N ASP A 141 -11.27 -0.46 14.69
CA ASP A 141 -10.10 -0.22 13.86
C ASP A 141 -10.32 0.99 12.94
N CYS A 142 -9.25 1.75 12.70
CA CYS A 142 -9.26 3.04 12.01
C CYS A 142 -8.40 3.05 10.73
N GLN A 143 -8.01 1.89 10.20
CA GLN A 143 -7.30 1.76 8.94
C GLN A 143 -8.25 1.89 7.73
N ASP A 144 -7.69 1.89 6.51
CA ASP A 144 -8.45 1.94 5.25
C ASP A 144 -8.95 0.55 4.79
N LEU A 145 -8.88 -0.49 5.65
CA LEU A 145 -9.15 -1.89 5.29
C LEU A 145 -9.95 -2.59 6.40
N PRO A 146 -10.99 -3.37 6.07
CA PRO A 146 -11.67 -4.27 7.01
C PRO A 146 -10.76 -5.44 7.43
N VAL A 147 -11.00 -6.01 8.61
CA VAL A 147 -10.09 -6.97 9.28
C VAL A 147 -10.75 -8.26 9.79
N VAL A 148 -12.07 -8.46 9.64
CA VAL A 148 -12.79 -9.66 10.09
C VAL A 148 -13.36 -10.43 8.90
N ASP A 149 -12.72 -11.53 8.49
CA ASP A 149 -13.20 -12.38 7.38
C ASP A 149 -14.56 -13.03 7.68
N ALA A 150 -15.45 -13.06 6.67
CA ALA A 150 -16.79 -13.62 6.75
C ALA A 150 -16.86 -15.16 6.73
N GLY A 151 -15.73 -15.85 6.47
CA GLY A 151 -15.68 -17.28 6.19
C GLY A 151 -15.31 -18.20 7.36
N GLY A 152 -15.29 -17.70 8.59
CA GLY A 152 -14.94 -18.49 9.78
C GLY A 152 -16.10 -19.34 10.30
N GLY A 153 -15.85 -20.60 10.63
CA GLY A 153 -16.84 -21.52 11.23
C GLY A 153 -17.19 -21.24 12.71
N HIS A 154 -17.00 -20.01 13.17
CA HIS A 154 -17.26 -19.55 14.54
C HIS A 154 -17.86 -18.14 14.47
N THR A 155 -18.64 -17.72 15.48
CA THR A 155 -19.15 -16.35 15.57
C THR A 155 -18.00 -15.32 15.46
N PRO A 156 -18.05 -14.37 14.51
CA PRO A 156 -17.01 -13.37 14.33
C PRO A 156 -16.88 -12.46 15.57
N SER A 157 -15.70 -11.85 15.76
CA SER A 157 -15.60 -10.71 16.66
C SER A 157 -16.35 -9.52 16.03
N PRO A 158 -17.21 -8.80 16.76
CA PRO A 158 -17.66 -7.49 16.30
C PRO A 158 -16.44 -6.57 16.16
N MET A 159 -16.39 -5.82 15.07
CA MET A 159 -15.36 -4.82 14.80
C MET A 159 -16.02 -3.65 14.11
N PHE A 160 -15.86 -2.45 14.64
CA PHE A 160 -16.29 -1.23 13.96
C PHE A 160 -15.13 -0.64 13.16
N GLY A 161 -15.42 -0.21 11.94
CA GLY A 161 -14.45 0.42 11.05
C GLY A 161 -15.12 1.26 9.98
N TYR A 162 -14.33 1.98 9.18
CA TYR A 162 -14.88 2.91 8.18
C TYR A 162 -15.35 2.25 6.87
N CYS A 163 -15.28 0.92 6.76
CA CYS A 163 -15.81 0.17 5.62
C CYS A 163 -15.95 -1.33 5.90
N GLY A 164 -16.86 -1.99 5.18
CA GLY A 164 -16.95 -3.45 5.01
C GLY A 164 -16.58 -3.90 3.59
N SER A 165 -16.74 -5.20 3.28
CA SER A 165 -16.54 -5.77 1.93
C SER A 165 -17.38 -7.03 1.70
N GLU A 166 -17.46 -7.53 0.47
CA GLU A 166 -18.11 -8.84 0.17
C GLU A 166 -17.49 -10.04 0.92
N ARG A 167 -16.30 -9.86 1.50
CA ARG A 167 -15.52 -10.93 2.13
C ARG A 167 -15.36 -10.78 3.64
N THR A 168 -15.87 -9.70 4.23
CA THR A 168 -15.67 -9.35 5.63
C THR A 168 -16.98 -8.99 6.32
N VAL A 169 -16.97 -9.00 7.65
CA VAL A 169 -18.13 -8.72 8.53
C VAL A 169 -17.86 -7.58 9.51
N ASP A 170 -16.87 -6.74 9.23
CA ASP A 170 -16.65 -5.45 9.90
C ASP A 170 -17.89 -4.56 9.75
N ILE A 171 -18.32 -3.97 10.86
CA ILE A 171 -19.48 -3.10 10.97
C ILE A 171 -19.06 -1.70 10.50
N ALA A 172 -19.61 -1.28 9.36
CA ALA A 172 -19.32 0.03 8.78
C ALA A 172 -19.90 1.16 9.64
N PHE A 173 -19.03 2.06 10.12
CA PHE A 173 -19.37 3.18 11.00
C PHE A 173 -19.00 4.53 10.36
N PRO A 174 -19.80 5.60 10.54
CA PRO A 174 -19.50 6.91 9.96
C PRO A 174 -18.10 7.43 10.29
N ASP A 175 -17.38 7.84 9.26
CA ASP A 175 -15.96 8.15 9.38
C ASP A 175 -15.68 9.51 10.06
N TRP A 176 -14.46 9.65 10.57
CA TRP A 176 -14.02 10.83 11.33
C TRP A 176 -14.28 12.18 10.61
N SER A 177 -14.22 12.20 9.27
CA SER A 177 -14.31 13.43 8.48
C SER A 177 -15.71 14.05 8.45
N PHE A 178 -16.75 13.36 8.95
CA PHE A 178 -18.05 14.00 9.20
C PHE A 178 -17.93 15.17 10.18
N TRP A 179 -17.07 15.04 11.20
CA TRP A 179 -16.76 16.10 12.17
C TRP A 179 -15.55 16.96 11.75
N GLY A 180 -14.93 16.66 10.61
CA GLY A 180 -13.82 17.41 10.01
C GLY A 180 -12.51 16.63 9.95
N TRP A 181 -11.59 17.09 9.08
CA TRP A 181 -10.28 16.47 8.88
C TRP A 181 -9.19 17.56 8.83
N PRO A 182 -8.69 17.98 10.01
CA PRO A 182 -7.96 19.23 10.17
C PRO A 182 -6.58 19.22 9.52
N GLU A 183 -5.93 18.08 9.30
CA GLU A 183 -4.62 18.04 8.62
C GLU A 183 -4.70 18.45 7.15
N LEU A 184 -5.81 18.13 6.46
CA LEU A 184 -6.00 18.38 5.02
C LEU A 184 -6.86 19.62 4.71
N ASN A 185 -7.24 20.40 5.73
CA ASN A 185 -8.16 21.55 5.63
C ASN A 185 -9.59 21.20 5.18
N ILE A 186 -9.98 19.92 5.22
CA ILE A 186 -11.33 19.50 4.86
C ILE A 186 -12.22 19.78 6.07
N LYS A 187 -13.12 20.77 5.90
CA LYS A 187 -14.07 21.25 6.91
C LYS A 187 -15.02 20.14 7.39
N PRO A 188 -15.70 20.33 8.54
CA PRO A 188 -16.85 19.52 8.92
C PRO A 188 -17.86 19.35 7.78
N TRP A 189 -18.50 18.18 7.75
CA TRP A 189 -19.32 17.79 6.61
C TRP A 189 -20.49 18.71 6.35
N GLU A 190 -21.21 19.18 7.39
CA GLU A 190 -22.38 20.04 7.20
C GLU A 190 -22.04 21.37 6.50
N ALA A 191 -20.96 22.02 6.93
CA ALA A 191 -20.47 23.26 6.31
C ALA A 191 -19.96 23.01 4.89
N LEU A 192 -19.18 21.94 4.68
CA LEU A 192 -18.64 21.60 3.36
C LEU A 192 -19.73 21.18 2.36
N ARG A 193 -20.79 20.52 2.83
CA ARG A 193 -21.98 20.15 2.06
C ARG A 193 -22.72 21.39 1.55
N GLY A 194 -22.85 22.42 2.40
CA GLY A 194 -23.37 23.74 2.03
C GLY A 194 -22.52 24.44 0.98
N GLU A 195 -21.21 24.55 1.21
CA GLU A 195 -20.27 25.18 0.26
C GLU A 195 -20.24 24.47 -1.11
N ILE A 196 -20.41 23.14 -1.14
CA ILE A 196 -20.56 22.38 -2.38
C ILE A 196 -21.92 22.64 -3.04
N ALA A 197 -23.01 22.76 -2.27
CA ALA A 197 -24.34 23.08 -2.81
C ALA A 197 -24.39 24.49 -3.45
N GLU A 198 -23.82 25.48 -2.78
CA GLU A 198 -23.64 26.85 -3.31
C GLU A 198 -22.78 26.83 -4.58
N GLY A 199 -21.65 26.10 -4.56
CA GLY A 199 -20.77 25.93 -5.71
C GLY A 199 -21.43 25.23 -6.91
N ASN A 200 -22.34 24.29 -6.67
CA ASN A 200 -23.18 23.69 -7.71
C ASN A 200 -24.17 24.72 -8.28
N ALA A 201 -24.92 25.41 -7.42
CA ALA A 201 -25.92 26.40 -7.83
C ALA A 201 -25.32 27.55 -8.66
N ALA A 202 -24.07 27.93 -8.40
CA ALA A 202 -23.33 28.93 -9.16
C ALA A 202 -22.99 28.53 -10.62
N VAL A 203 -23.06 27.24 -10.98
CA VAL A 203 -22.64 26.74 -12.31
C VAL A 203 -23.69 25.84 -12.96
N LYS A 204 -24.45 26.41 -13.90
CA LYS A 204 -25.40 25.66 -14.76
C LYS A 204 -24.73 24.46 -15.43
N TRP A 205 -25.39 23.31 -15.42
CA TRP A 205 -24.90 22.03 -15.98
C TRP A 205 -24.28 22.14 -17.39
N THR A 206 -24.91 22.91 -18.27
CA THR A 206 -24.42 23.16 -19.64
C THR A 206 -23.03 23.79 -19.69
N GLY A 207 -22.71 24.67 -18.74
CA GLY A 207 -21.40 25.32 -18.61
C GLY A 207 -20.33 24.49 -17.90
N ARG A 208 -20.68 23.34 -17.31
CA ARG A 208 -19.70 22.43 -16.70
C ARG A 208 -18.88 21.70 -17.76
N ALA A 209 -17.60 21.48 -17.48
CA ALA A 209 -16.66 20.90 -18.44
C ALA A 209 -17.09 19.47 -18.87
N PRO A 210 -17.17 19.17 -20.19
CA PRO A 210 -17.80 17.95 -20.70
C PRO A 210 -16.87 16.72 -20.69
N TYR A 211 -15.96 16.63 -19.72
CA TYR A 211 -14.98 15.53 -19.59
C TYR A 211 -14.84 15.06 -18.15
N ALA A 212 -14.37 13.84 -17.95
CA ALA A 212 -14.19 13.25 -16.63
C ALA A 212 -12.99 13.82 -15.88
N TYR A 213 -13.22 14.24 -14.63
CA TYR A 213 -12.18 14.80 -13.75
C TYR A 213 -11.77 13.81 -12.66
N TRP A 214 -10.47 13.78 -12.38
CA TRP A 214 -9.93 13.22 -11.14
C TRP A 214 -8.74 14.03 -10.65
N LYS A 215 -8.71 14.33 -9.35
CA LYS A 215 -7.51 14.77 -8.63
C LYS A 215 -7.30 13.88 -7.43
N GLY A 216 -6.06 13.42 -7.23
CA GLY A 216 -5.72 12.58 -6.09
C GLY A 216 -4.29 12.06 -6.16
N ASN A 217 -3.82 11.43 -5.08
CA ASN A 217 -2.49 10.81 -5.05
C ASN A 217 -2.53 9.45 -5.80
N PRO A 218 -1.81 9.25 -6.93
CA PRO A 218 -1.81 7.98 -7.64
C PRO A 218 -0.97 6.90 -6.94
N THR A 219 -0.04 7.29 -6.06
CA THR A 219 0.95 6.34 -5.49
C THR A 219 0.35 5.30 -4.55
N VAL A 220 -0.87 5.51 -4.07
CA VAL A 220 -1.51 4.67 -3.04
C VAL A 220 -2.27 3.45 -3.57
N GLY A 221 -2.44 3.27 -4.88
CA GLY A 221 -3.22 2.15 -5.43
C GLY A 221 -2.93 1.86 -6.90
N ALA A 222 -2.95 0.57 -7.27
CA ALA A 222 -2.62 0.13 -8.64
C ALA A 222 -3.58 0.68 -9.69
N ASP A 223 -4.88 0.76 -9.40
CA ASP A 223 -5.87 1.27 -10.34
C ASP A 223 -5.87 2.81 -10.42
N ARG A 224 -5.50 3.53 -9.36
CA ARG A 224 -5.18 4.98 -9.46
C ARG A 224 -3.99 5.23 -10.38
N TRP A 225 -2.95 4.39 -10.30
CA TRP A 225 -1.83 4.43 -11.26
C TRP A 225 -2.25 4.08 -12.69
N ASN A 226 -3.21 3.16 -12.88
CA ASN A 226 -3.78 2.87 -14.20
C ASN A 226 -4.60 4.06 -14.72
N LEU A 227 -5.34 4.76 -13.84
CA LEU A 227 -6.20 5.90 -14.20
C LEU A 227 -5.40 7.08 -14.75
N VAL A 228 -4.18 7.32 -14.27
CA VAL A 228 -3.28 8.34 -14.85
C VAL A 228 -3.03 8.11 -16.35
N ARG A 229 -3.09 6.86 -16.84
CA ARG A 229 -2.96 6.53 -18.28
C ARG A 229 -4.23 6.81 -19.09
N CYS A 230 -5.33 7.17 -18.44
CA CYS A 230 -6.55 7.64 -19.08
C CYS A 230 -6.53 9.16 -19.32
N ASN A 231 -5.52 9.89 -18.83
CA ASN A 231 -5.36 11.31 -19.14
C ASN A 231 -5.13 11.52 -20.65
N ALA A 232 -5.50 12.70 -21.17
CA ALA A 232 -5.24 13.04 -22.57
C ALA A 232 -3.76 13.02 -22.93
N SER A 233 -3.47 12.55 -24.14
CA SER A 233 -2.16 12.57 -24.76
C SER A 233 -2.29 12.98 -26.22
N GLY A 234 -1.26 13.57 -26.82
CA GLY A 234 -1.26 13.98 -28.24
C GLY A 234 -1.37 12.84 -29.26
N LYS A 235 -1.63 11.60 -28.83
CA LYS A 235 -1.93 10.43 -29.67
C LYS A 235 -3.24 9.74 -29.31
N ARG A 236 -3.90 10.13 -28.21
CA ARG A 236 -5.15 9.54 -27.70
C ARG A 236 -5.75 10.40 -26.59
N ASP A 237 -7.01 10.81 -26.76
CA ASP A 237 -7.84 11.33 -25.67
C ASP A 237 -8.89 10.29 -25.27
N TRP A 238 -9.13 10.16 -23.97
CA TRP A 238 -10.18 9.32 -23.39
C TRP A 238 -11.33 10.16 -22.80
N ASN A 239 -11.38 11.45 -23.13
CA ASN A 239 -12.29 12.44 -22.55
C ASN A 239 -12.21 12.49 -21.01
N ALA A 240 -10.99 12.37 -20.49
CA ALA A 240 -10.67 12.45 -19.06
C ALA A 240 -9.43 13.32 -18.80
N ARG A 241 -9.41 14.02 -17.66
CA ARG A 241 -8.33 14.89 -17.18
C ARG A 241 -7.95 14.48 -15.75
N ILE A 242 -6.75 13.92 -15.60
CA ILE A 242 -6.35 13.18 -14.41
C ILE A 242 -5.10 13.83 -13.79
N TYR A 243 -5.25 14.38 -12.58
CA TYR A 243 -4.25 15.20 -11.91
C TYR A 243 -3.65 14.49 -10.68
N ALA A 244 -2.33 14.32 -10.68
CA ALA A 244 -1.61 13.76 -9.53
C ALA A 244 -1.42 14.81 -8.43
N GLN A 245 -1.90 14.51 -7.21
CA GLN A 245 -1.84 15.40 -6.05
C GLN A 245 -0.68 15.03 -5.13
N ASP A 246 0.26 15.96 -4.91
CA ASP A 246 1.26 15.87 -3.84
C ASP A 246 0.77 16.63 -2.61
N TRP A 247 0.27 15.90 -1.60
CA TRP A 247 -0.14 16.49 -0.33
C TRP A 247 0.94 17.32 0.37
N ARG A 248 2.23 17.07 0.13
CA ARG A 248 3.31 17.91 0.68
C ARG A 248 3.38 19.26 0.00
N LYS A 249 3.02 19.36 -1.28
CA LYS A 249 2.89 20.63 -2.02
C LYS A 249 1.70 21.42 -1.49
N GLU A 250 0.53 20.79 -1.44
CA GLU A 250 -0.72 21.38 -0.94
C GLU A 250 -0.57 21.96 0.48
N VAL A 251 0.09 21.24 1.40
CA VAL A 251 0.40 21.72 2.76
C VAL A 251 1.27 22.98 2.79
N ARG A 252 2.22 23.14 1.86
CA ARG A 252 3.07 24.35 1.78
C ARG A 252 2.35 25.54 1.14
N GLU A 253 1.42 25.26 0.23
CA GLU A 253 0.71 26.26 -0.56
C GLU A 253 -0.66 26.64 0.02
N GLY A 254 -0.95 26.17 1.24
CA GLY A 254 -2.18 26.52 1.98
C GLY A 254 -3.44 25.88 1.40
N PHE A 255 -3.32 24.72 0.75
CA PHE A 255 -4.43 23.94 0.17
C PHE A 255 -5.26 24.68 -0.90
N ARG A 256 -4.75 25.78 -1.48
CA ARG A 256 -5.45 26.62 -2.46
C ARG A 256 -6.07 25.82 -3.63
N GLU A 257 -5.34 24.82 -4.12
CA GLU A 257 -5.75 23.96 -5.23
C GLU A 257 -6.56 22.72 -4.79
N SER A 258 -6.78 22.52 -3.48
CA SER A 258 -7.44 21.34 -2.90
C SER A 258 -8.85 21.62 -2.35
N ASP A 259 -9.35 22.85 -2.52
CA ASP A 259 -10.74 23.21 -2.25
C ASP A 259 -11.71 22.27 -3.00
N LEU A 260 -12.54 21.54 -2.27
CA LEU A 260 -13.42 20.51 -2.84
C LEU A 260 -14.66 21.08 -3.53
N ALA A 261 -15.19 22.22 -3.06
CA ALA A 261 -16.33 22.89 -3.69
C ALA A 261 -15.94 23.44 -5.07
N LYS A 262 -14.76 24.05 -5.18
CA LYS A 262 -14.20 24.53 -6.46
C LYS A 262 -13.91 23.41 -7.48
N GLN A 263 -13.93 22.13 -7.07
CA GLN A 263 -13.72 20.97 -7.94
C GLN A 263 -15.01 20.38 -8.53
N CYS A 264 -16.20 20.99 -8.36
CA CYS A 264 -17.46 20.51 -8.95
C CYS A 264 -17.75 21.05 -10.37
N THR A 265 -16.81 21.77 -10.98
CA THR A 265 -16.92 22.44 -12.30
C THR A 265 -17.00 21.53 -13.53
N HIS A 266 -17.17 20.21 -13.35
CA HIS A 266 -17.08 19.19 -14.39
C HIS A 266 -18.35 18.32 -14.42
N ARG A 267 -18.77 17.86 -15.61
CA ARG A 267 -19.97 17.01 -15.76
C ARG A 267 -19.78 15.59 -15.21
N TYR A 268 -18.55 15.09 -15.14
CA TYR A 268 -18.25 13.72 -14.67
C TYR A 268 -17.07 13.73 -13.69
N LYS A 269 -17.21 13.01 -12.57
CA LYS A 269 -16.20 12.92 -11.50
C LYS A 269 -15.90 11.45 -11.22
N ILE A 270 -14.63 11.06 -11.23
CA ILE A 270 -14.24 9.64 -11.08
C ILE A 270 -14.06 9.31 -9.60
N TYR A 271 -14.76 8.27 -9.11
CA TYR A 271 -14.44 7.63 -7.84
C TYR A 271 -13.66 6.34 -8.08
N ILE A 272 -12.57 6.18 -7.34
CA ILE A 272 -11.64 5.07 -7.47
C ILE A 272 -10.89 4.87 -6.15
N GLU A 273 -10.86 3.65 -5.65
CA GLU A 273 -10.24 3.29 -4.37
C GLU A 273 -8.70 3.40 -4.38
N GLY A 274 -8.09 3.33 -3.20
CA GLY A 274 -6.63 3.23 -3.03
C GLY A 274 -6.19 1.78 -2.85
N ARG A 275 -5.22 1.57 -1.95
CA ARG A 275 -4.89 0.23 -1.42
C ARG A 275 -6.14 -0.40 -0.79
N GLY A 276 -6.82 0.39 0.04
CA GLY A 276 -8.14 0.10 0.62
C GLY A 276 -9.20 1.12 0.21
N TRP A 277 -10.22 1.29 1.07
CA TRP A 277 -11.33 2.24 0.93
C TRP A 277 -10.87 3.70 0.80
N SER A 278 -11.79 4.59 0.39
CA SER A 278 -11.50 6.01 0.18
C SER A 278 -12.69 6.92 0.46
N VAL A 279 -12.65 7.63 1.59
CA VAL A 279 -13.58 8.70 2.05
C VAL A 279 -14.00 9.75 1.01
N SER A 280 -13.30 9.83 -0.13
CA SER A 280 -13.61 10.70 -1.26
C SER A 280 -15.02 10.52 -1.86
N GLU A 281 -15.68 9.37 -1.65
CA GLU A 281 -16.94 9.01 -2.32
C GLU A 281 -18.05 10.03 -2.09
N LYS A 282 -18.34 10.40 -0.82
CA LYS A 282 -19.37 11.38 -0.48
C LYS A 282 -19.10 12.78 -1.06
N TYR A 283 -17.83 13.22 -1.11
CA TYR A 283 -17.45 14.50 -1.73
C TYR A 283 -17.56 14.49 -3.26
N ILE A 284 -17.51 13.31 -3.88
CA ILE A 284 -17.69 13.14 -5.34
C ILE A 284 -19.17 13.15 -5.69
N LEU A 285 -20.01 12.46 -4.92
CA LEU A 285 -21.47 12.43 -5.07
C LEU A 285 -22.16 13.76 -4.71
N ALA A 286 -21.52 14.56 -3.83
CA ALA A 286 -21.98 15.91 -3.47
C ALA A 286 -21.85 16.93 -4.62
N CYS A 287 -20.88 16.75 -5.52
CA CYS A 287 -20.86 17.51 -6.76
C CYS A 287 -22.02 17.05 -7.65
N GLU A 288 -22.79 18.00 -8.19
CA GLU A 288 -23.76 17.74 -9.24
C GLU A 288 -23.00 17.41 -10.53
N SER A 289 -22.59 16.15 -10.61
CA SER A 289 -21.71 15.55 -11.62
C SER A 289 -22.03 14.05 -11.67
N VAL A 290 -21.96 13.41 -12.85
CA VAL A 290 -22.08 11.95 -12.91
C VAL A 290 -20.87 11.33 -12.21
N ALA A 291 -21.10 10.61 -11.12
CA ALA A 291 -20.09 9.82 -10.46
C ALA A 291 -19.73 8.59 -11.32
N LEU A 292 -18.49 8.54 -11.83
CA LEU A 292 -17.95 7.39 -12.54
C LEU A 292 -17.26 6.47 -11.52
N ILE A 293 -17.98 5.49 -10.99
CA ILE A 293 -17.48 4.60 -9.91
C ILE A 293 -16.73 3.41 -10.52
N VAL A 294 -15.42 3.37 -10.31
CA VAL A 294 -14.57 2.23 -10.70
C VAL A 294 -14.76 1.08 -9.72
N ARG A 295 -15.35 -0.03 -10.19
CA ARG A 295 -15.85 -1.20 -9.44
C ARG A 295 -15.28 -1.34 -8.02
N PRO A 296 -16.05 -0.95 -6.98
CA PRO A 296 -15.54 -0.95 -5.61
C PRO A 296 -15.30 -2.38 -5.11
N ARG A 297 -14.42 -2.48 -4.11
CA ARG A 297 -14.17 -3.67 -3.29
C ARG A 297 -14.71 -3.49 -1.88
N TYR A 298 -14.82 -2.24 -1.42
CA TYR A 298 -15.26 -1.88 -0.09
C TYR A 298 -16.56 -1.08 -0.14
N HIS A 299 -17.32 -1.12 0.95
CA HIS A 299 -18.53 -0.32 1.12
C HIS A 299 -18.47 0.47 2.43
N ASP A 300 -18.76 1.77 2.34
CA ASP A 300 -19.08 2.64 3.49
C ASP A 300 -20.55 2.41 3.93
N PHE A 301 -20.93 2.86 5.12
CA PHE A 301 -22.21 2.57 5.78
C PHE A 301 -23.44 2.93 4.93
N PHE A 302 -23.37 4.02 4.15
CA PHE A 302 -24.43 4.47 3.24
C PHE A 302 -24.33 3.88 1.83
N SER A 303 -23.14 3.45 1.40
CA SER A 303 -22.80 3.23 -0.02
C SER A 303 -23.60 2.10 -0.69
N ARG A 304 -24.04 1.09 0.06
CA ARG A 304 -24.94 0.02 -0.45
C ARG A 304 -26.38 0.48 -0.70
N GLY A 305 -26.73 1.71 -0.31
CA GLY A 305 -27.95 2.39 -0.78
C GLY A 305 -27.85 2.88 -2.23
N LEU A 306 -26.63 3.02 -2.78
CA LEU A 306 -26.42 3.54 -4.12
C LEU A 306 -26.70 2.47 -5.18
N MET A 307 -27.40 2.88 -6.24
CA MET A 307 -27.80 2.03 -7.36
C MET A 307 -27.17 2.52 -8.67
N PRO A 308 -26.46 1.67 -9.44
CA PRO A 308 -25.90 2.02 -10.74
C PRO A 308 -26.99 2.42 -11.73
N LEU A 309 -26.65 3.32 -12.65
CA LEU A 309 -27.56 4.00 -13.61
C LEU A 309 -28.70 4.81 -12.97
N GLN A 310 -28.81 4.87 -11.64
CA GLN A 310 -29.69 5.80 -10.92
C GLN A 310 -28.89 6.90 -10.20
N HIS A 311 -27.80 6.54 -9.53
CA HIS A 311 -26.96 7.47 -8.74
C HIS A 311 -25.51 7.57 -9.24
N TYR A 312 -25.06 6.60 -10.05
CA TYR A 312 -23.69 6.58 -10.56
C TYR A 312 -23.58 5.74 -11.83
N TRP A 313 -22.52 5.97 -12.62
CA TRP A 313 -22.18 5.13 -13.75
C TRP A 313 -21.13 4.08 -13.35
N PRO A 314 -21.40 2.77 -13.51
CA PRO A 314 -20.45 1.72 -13.17
C PRO A 314 -19.31 1.62 -14.20
N ILE A 315 -18.06 1.60 -13.73
CA ILE A 315 -16.86 1.46 -14.56
C ILE A 315 -16.08 0.18 -14.18
N PRO A 316 -15.73 -0.71 -15.13
CA PRO A 316 -14.90 -1.87 -14.86
C PRO A 316 -13.43 -1.49 -14.61
N GLY A 317 -12.83 -2.08 -13.58
CA GLY A 317 -11.42 -1.86 -13.23
C GLY A 317 -10.41 -2.46 -14.23
N GLY A 318 -9.13 -2.15 -14.03
CA GLY A 318 -8.03 -2.71 -14.81
C GLY A 318 -8.05 -2.31 -16.30
N ARG A 319 -7.91 -3.29 -17.21
CA ARG A 319 -7.59 -3.05 -18.63
C ARG A 319 -8.71 -2.38 -19.45
N GLY A 320 -9.96 -2.45 -19.01
CA GLY A 320 -11.10 -1.81 -19.70
C GLY A 320 -11.30 -0.34 -19.35
N MET A 321 -10.81 0.09 -18.18
CA MET A 321 -11.22 1.31 -17.48
C MET A 321 -11.21 2.58 -18.36
N CYS A 322 -10.11 2.92 -19.03
CA CYS A 322 -10.05 4.15 -19.84
C CYS A 322 -11.04 4.16 -21.02
N ARG A 323 -11.35 2.98 -21.60
CA ARG A 323 -12.35 2.86 -22.67
C ARG A 323 -13.75 3.09 -22.11
N SER A 324 -14.06 2.47 -20.98
CA SER A 324 -15.37 2.60 -20.34
C SER A 324 -15.62 4.03 -19.85
N ILE A 325 -14.60 4.70 -19.29
CA ILE A 325 -14.66 6.12 -18.94
C ILE A 325 -14.96 6.97 -20.18
N LYS A 326 -14.26 6.74 -21.30
CA LYS A 326 -14.57 7.45 -22.56
C LYS A 326 -16.01 7.18 -23.01
N PHE A 327 -16.46 5.93 -23.01
CA PHE A 327 -17.81 5.56 -23.41
C PHE A 327 -18.88 6.24 -22.54
N ALA A 328 -18.70 6.25 -21.21
CA ALA A 328 -19.62 6.91 -20.27
C ALA A 328 -19.72 8.43 -20.51
N VAL A 329 -18.58 9.08 -20.78
CA VAL A 329 -18.52 10.52 -21.07
C VAL A 329 -19.10 10.86 -22.45
N ASP A 330 -18.80 10.05 -23.46
CA ASP A 330 -19.36 10.22 -24.82
C ASP A 330 -20.89 10.02 -24.80
N TRP A 331 -21.36 8.95 -24.14
CA TRP A 331 -22.78 8.66 -23.98
C TRP A 331 -23.51 9.76 -23.21
N GLY A 332 -22.98 10.20 -22.07
CA GLY A 332 -23.63 11.24 -21.25
C GLY A 332 -23.64 12.62 -21.91
N ASN A 333 -22.69 12.91 -22.81
CA ASN A 333 -22.69 14.14 -23.60
C ASN A 333 -23.67 14.09 -24.77
N ALA A 334 -24.10 12.90 -25.21
CA ALA A 334 -25.19 12.71 -26.16
C ALA A 334 -26.58 12.64 -25.48
N HIS A 335 -26.65 12.17 -24.23
CA HIS A 335 -27.88 12.01 -23.43
C HIS A 335 -27.79 12.90 -22.18
N THR A 336 -27.71 14.22 -22.39
CA THR A 336 -27.40 15.19 -21.31
C THR A 336 -28.49 15.28 -20.25
N ASP A 337 -29.73 14.99 -20.61
CA ASP A 337 -30.87 14.84 -19.69
C ASP A 337 -30.64 13.68 -18.71
N LYS A 338 -30.29 12.49 -19.22
CA LYS A 338 -30.02 11.30 -18.40
C LYS A 338 -28.73 11.39 -17.61
N ALA A 339 -27.70 12.06 -18.15
CA ALA A 339 -26.52 12.40 -17.38
C ALA A 339 -26.86 13.34 -16.20
N GLN A 340 -27.69 14.35 -16.42
CA GLN A 340 -28.12 15.26 -15.34
C GLN A 340 -29.07 14.57 -14.35
N GLU A 341 -29.94 13.67 -14.79
CA GLU A 341 -30.81 12.86 -13.91
C GLU A 341 -29.99 12.00 -12.94
N ILE A 342 -28.98 11.27 -13.43
CA ILE A 342 -28.10 10.44 -12.60
C ILE A 342 -27.32 11.30 -11.59
N ALA A 343 -26.79 12.45 -12.03
CA ALA A 343 -26.07 13.39 -11.18
C ALA A 343 -26.99 14.02 -10.11
N GLY A 344 -28.19 14.45 -10.50
CA GLY A 344 -29.19 15.05 -9.62
C GLY A 344 -29.68 14.07 -8.55
N ASN A 345 -29.93 12.81 -8.91
CA ASN A 345 -30.27 11.76 -7.95
C ASN A 345 -29.14 11.52 -6.92
N ALA A 346 -27.88 11.50 -7.37
CA ALA A 346 -26.72 11.33 -6.50
C ALA A 346 -26.59 12.50 -5.50
N THR A 347 -26.69 13.74 -6.00
CA THR A 347 -26.64 14.93 -5.16
C THR A 347 -27.86 14.99 -4.23
N LYS A 348 -29.06 14.63 -4.68
CA LYS A 348 -30.26 14.59 -3.84
C LYS A 348 -30.09 13.66 -2.64
N PHE A 349 -29.65 12.42 -2.87
CA PHE A 349 -29.32 11.47 -1.80
C PHE A 349 -28.33 12.06 -0.79
N ILE A 350 -27.27 12.72 -1.27
CA ILE A 350 -26.27 13.36 -0.41
C ILE A 350 -26.84 14.56 0.39
N GLN A 351 -27.76 15.33 -0.20
CA GLN A 351 -28.30 16.55 0.41
C GLN A 351 -29.51 16.30 1.33
N GLU A 352 -30.22 15.18 1.19
CA GLU A 352 -31.41 14.82 1.98
C GLU A 352 -31.14 13.66 2.96
N ASP A 353 -30.49 12.58 2.51
CA ASP A 353 -30.34 11.34 3.27
C ASP A 353 -29.00 11.22 4.02
N LEU A 354 -27.99 12.02 3.65
CA LEU A 354 -26.65 12.00 4.28
C LEU A 354 -26.30 13.30 5.05
N THR A 355 -27.29 14.03 5.57
CA THR A 355 -27.05 15.18 6.46
C THR A 355 -26.46 14.74 7.81
N THR A 356 -25.79 15.63 8.54
CA THR A 356 -25.20 15.28 9.85
C THR A 356 -26.27 14.85 10.88
N ALA A 357 -27.51 15.33 10.74
CA ALA A 357 -28.64 14.84 11.53
C ALA A 357 -28.95 13.36 11.22
N ARG A 358 -29.02 12.98 9.93
CA ARG A 358 -29.20 11.57 9.50
C ARG A 358 -28.02 10.69 9.89
N VAL A 359 -26.79 11.22 9.90
CA VAL A 359 -25.61 10.50 10.40
C VAL A 359 -25.76 10.16 11.88
N TYR A 360 -26.23 11.09 12.72
CA TYR A 360 -26.52 10.80 14.12
C TYR A 360 -27.71 9.83 14.29
N ASP A 361 -28.78 9.95 13.50
CA ASP A 361 -29.87 8.95 13.51
C ASP A 361 -29.35 7.54 13.16
N TYR A 362 -28.47 7.43 12.15
CA TYR A 362 -27.87 6.15 11.75
C TYR A 362 -27.00 5.57 12.87
N MET A 363 -26.16 6.38 13.50
CA MET A 363 -25.34 5.97 14.65
C MET A 363 -26.22 5.53 15.83
N PHE A 364 -27.31 6.26 16.12
CA PHE A 364 -28.26 5.90 17.17
C PHE A 364 -28.87 4.51 16.93
N HIS A 365 -29.38 4.26 15.72
CA HIS A 365 -30.00 2.98 15.36
C HIS A 365 -29.01 1.82 15.29
N LEU A 366 -27.85 2.01 14.65
CA LEU A 366 -26.81 0.98 14.56
C LEU A 366 -26.36 0.54 15.96
N LEU A 367 -26.13 1.48 16.86
CA LEU A 367 -25.69 1.19 18.23
C LEU A 367 -26.83 0.61 19.09
N THR A 368 -28.08 1.02 18.85
CA THR A 368 -29.26 0.47 19.55
C THR A 368 -29.53 -0.98 19.14
N GLU A 369 -29.50 -1.32 17.85
CA GLU A 369 -29.61 -2.72 17.40
C GLU A 369 -28.41 -3.57 17.84
N TYR A 370 -27.19 -3.01 17.84
CA TYR A 370 -26.01 -3.68 18.39
C TYR A 370 -26.16 -4.00 19.88
N ALA A 371 -26.67 -3.06 20.68
CA ALA A 371 -26.88 -3.25 22.12
C ALA A 371 -27.85 -4.39 22.43
N LYS A 372 -28.91 -4.57 21.62
CA LYS A 372 -29.85 -5.71 21.75
C LYS A 372 -29.19 -7.08 21.55
N LEU A 373 -28.04 -7.14 20.88
CA LEU A 373 -27.30 -8.37 20.62
C LEU A 373 -26.30 -8.71 21.74
N LEU A 374 -25.95 -7.75 22.61
CA LEU A 374 -25.06 -7.98 23.75
C LEU A 374 -25.68 -8.97 24.75
N LYS A 375 -24.98 -10.06 25.04
CA LYS A 375 -25.38 -11.10 26.01
C LYS A 375 -24.87 -10.84 27.43
N TYR A 376 -24.39 -9.62 27.69
CA TYR A 376 -23.85 -9.16 28.97
C TYR A 376 -24.10 -7.66 29.13
N ARG A 377 -24.11 -7.16 30.38
CA ARG A 377 -24.10 -5.71 30.64
C ARG A 377 -22.67 -5.17 30.45
N PRO A 378 -22.47 -4.10 29.64
CA PRO A 378 -21.19 -3.40 29.57
C PRO A 378 -20.71 -2.89 30.92
N THR A 379 -19.39 -2.77 31.04
CA THR A 379 -18.69 -2.34 32.27
C THR A 379 -17.47 -1.57 31.84
N VAL A 380 -17.18 -0.42 32.46
CA VAL A 380 -15.97 0.37 32.15
C VAL A 380 -14.72 -0.49 32.41
N PRO A 381 -13.83 -0.69 31.42
CA PRO A 381 -12.56 -1.40 31.63
C PRO A 381 -11.57 -0.57 32.46
N ASP A 382 -10.75 -1.21 33.28
CA ASP A 382 -9.76 -0.54 34.16
C ASP A 382 -8.76 0.35 33.43
N SER A 383 -8.52 0.09 32.15
CA SER A 383 -7.63 0.85 31.26
C SER A 383 -8.32 1.97 30.48
N ALA A 384 -9.64 2.16 30.66
CA ALA A 384 -10.41 3.20 30.00
C ALA A 384 -10.41 4.50 30.82
N VAL A 385 -10.30 5.63 30.12
CA VAL A 385 -10.49 6.98 30.70
C VAL A 385 -11.83 7.55 30.29
N GLU A 386 -12.48 8.29 31.18
CA GLU A 386 -13.69 9.07 30.83
C GLU A 386 -13.32 10.23 29.88
N VAL A 387 -14.17 10.48 28.88
CA VAL A 387 -13.92 11.42 27.79
C VAL A 387 -15.05 12.45 27.72
N THR A 388 -14.78 13.67 28.16
CA THR A 388 -15.72 14.79 28.18
C THR A 388 -15.40 15.81 27.08
N VAL A 389 -16.29 16.79 26.90
CA VAL A 389 -16.09 17.88 25.92
C VAL A 389 -14.85 18.70 26.30
N GLU A 390 -14.71 18.99 27.59
CA GLU A 390 -13.60 19.73 28.19
C GLU A 390 -12.30 18.94 28.06
N SER A 391 -12.32 17.63 28.33
CA SER A 391 -11.10 16.79 28.29
C SER A 391 -10.55 16.65 26.86
N ILE A 392 -11.41 16.53 25.85
CA ILE A 392 -11.00 16.59 24.45
C ILE A 392 -10.47 18.00 24.12
N LEU A 393 -11.27 19.05 24.30
CA LEU A 393 -10.96 20.39 23.80
C LEU A 393 -9.74 21.03 24.47
N HIS A 394 -9.47 20.75 25.76
CA HIS A 394 -8.36 21.33 26.51
C HIS A 394 -6.99 21.08 25.85
N ARG A 395 -6.81 19.96 25.14
CA ARG A 395 -5.56 19.59 24.47
C ARG A 395 -5.50 20.02 23.00
N ARG A 396 -6.51 20.71 22.46
CA ARG A 396 -6.66 21.03 21.02
C ARG A 396 -6.42 22.53 20.76
N ARG A 397 -5.83 22.83 19.59
CA ARG A 397 -5.54 24.21 19.14
C ARG A 397 -5.71 24.32 17.63
N GLY A 398 -5.92 25.53 17.11
CA GLY A 398 -6.12 25.78 15.68
C GLY A 398 -7.29 24.98 15.11
N ARG A 399 -7.14 24.48 13.87
CA ARG A 399 -8.20 23.77 13.13
C ARG A 399 -8.80 22.56 13.86
N GLU A 400 -8.02 21.84 14.68
CA GLU A 400 -8.56 20.74 15.51
C GLU A 400 -9.64 21.25 16.47
N ARG A 401 -9.35 22.32 17.21
CA ARG A 401 -10.31 22.92 18.16
C ARG A 401 -11.46 23.61 17.44
N GLN A 402 -11.18 24.29 16.33
CA GLN A 402 -12.19 24.98 15.54
C GLN A 402 -13.25 24.01 15.04
N PHE A 403 -12.86 22.96 14.30
CA PHE A 403 -13.79 22.00 13.71
C PHE A 403 -14.60 21.22 14.76
N MET A 404 -14.04 20.98 15.94
CA MET A 404 -14.79 20.42 17.07
C MET A 404 -15.85 21.39 17.58
N VAL A 405 -15.50 22.66 17.83
CA VAL A 405 -16.47 23.69 18.29
C VAL A 405 -17.56 23.91 17.23
N ASP A 406 -17.19 23.98 15.94
CA ASP A 406 -18.12 24.12 14.81
C ASP A 406 -19.08 22.92 14.65
N THR A 407 -18.83 21.80 15.33
CA THR A 407 -19.65 20.57 15.29
C THR A 407 -20.22 20.18 16.65
N MET A 408 -20.10 21.04 17.66
CA MET A 408 -20.66 20.77 18.99
C MET A 408 -22.19 20.80 18.91
N VAL A 409 -22.83 19.75 19.43
CA VAL A 409 -24.29 19.69 19.53
C VAL A 409 -24.75 20.44 20.77
N ASP A 410 -25.68 21.37 20.60
CA ASP A 410 -26.38 22.02 21.70
C ASP A 410 -27.24 21.00 22.47
N GLY A 411 -27.11 21.00 23.80
CA GLY A 411 -27.77 20.04 24.69
C GLY A 411 -29.29 20.20 24.83
N SER A 412 -29.91 21.01 23.96
CA SER A 412 -31.34 21.28 23.87
C SER A 412 -32.06 20.44 22.80
N GLY A 413 -31.34 19.54 22.11
CA GLY A 413 -31.87 18.74 21.00
C GLY A 413 -32.92 17.69 21.43
N THR A 414 -34.17 18.10 21.59
CA THR A 414 -35.31 17.22 21.93
C THR A 414 -35.93 16.47 20.73
N GLY A 415 -35.24 16.44 19.58
CA GLY A 415 -35.75 15.80 18.36
C GLY A 415 -35.73 14.28 18.45
N GLU A 416 -36.89 13.64 18.27
CA GLU A 416 -36.97 12.20 18.04
C GLU A 416 -36.10 11.78 16.84
N PRO A 417 -35.34 10.68 16.93
CA PRO A 417 -34.71 10.07 15.77
C PRO A 417 -35.79 9.54 14.81
N CYS A 418 -35.45 9.45 13.53
CA CYS A 418 -36.33 8.86 12.52
C CYS A 418 -36.71 7.40 12.83
N GLU A 419 -37.82 6.89 12.28
CA GLU A 419 -38.20 5.48 12.49
C GLU A 419 -37.37 4.54 11.60
N LEU A 420 -36.67 3.57 12.22
CA LEU A 420 -35.84 2.58 11.52
C LEU A 420 -36.71 1.59 10.72
N PRO A 421 -36.59 1.52 9.38
CA PRO A 421 -37.38 0.59 8.59
C PRO A 421 -37.01 -0.89 8.88
N PRO A 422 -37.94 -1.84 8.64
CA PRO A 422 -37.71 -3.26 8.89
C PRO A 422 -36.56 -3.83 8.03
N PRO A 423 -35.99 -4.99 8.40
CA PRO A 423 -35.00 -5.68 7.56
C PRO A 423 -35.53 -5.95 6.15
N PHE A 424 -34.62 -6.17 5.20
CA PHE A 424 -34.98 -6.66 3.87
C PHE A 424 -35.50 -8.10 3.94
N SER A 425 -36.50 -8.43 3.11
CA SER A 425 -36.82 -9.83 2.81
C SER A 425 -35.74 -10.46 1.91
N SER A 426 -35.68 -11.79 1.87
CA SER A 426 -34.80 -12.53 0.97
C SER A 426 -35.01 -12.15 -0.50
N ASP A 427 -36.27 -11.90 -0.89
CA ASP A 427 -36.64 -11.55 -2.26
C ASP A 427 -36.30 -10.10 -2.60
N GLU A 428 -36.38 -9.18 -1.63
CA GLU A 428 -35.89 -7.81 -1.78
C GLU A 428 -34.37 -7.80 -2.02
N LEU A 429 -33.59 -8.51 -1.19
CA LEU A 429 -32.12 -8.61 -1.35
C LEU A 429 -31.74 -9.22 -2.72
N GLN A 430 -32.36 -10.34 -3.09
CA GLN A 430 -32.13 -10.96 -4.40
C GLN A 430 -32.53 -10.04 -5.57
N THR A 431 -33.54 -9.19 -5.39
CA THR A 431 -33.97 -8.23 -6.42
C THR A 431 -33.01 -7.05 -6.51
N LEU A 432 -32.51 -6.54 -5.39
CA LEU A 432 -31.47 -5.50 -5.36
C LEU A 432 -30.17 -5.96 -6.04
N TRP A 433 -29.67 -7.15 -5.69
CA TRP A 433 -28.47 -7.72 -6.32
C TRP A 433 -28.65 -7.98 -7.82
N ARG A 434 -29.81 -8.52 -8.25
CA ARG A 434 -30.13 -8.68 -9.68
C ARG A 434 -30.09 -7.34 -10.41
N ARG A 435 -30.76 -6.30 -9.89
CA ARG A 435 -30.77 -4.96 -10.52
C ARG A 435 -29.37 -4.34 -10.63
N GLN A 436 -28.51 -4.49 -9.62
CA GLN A 436 -27.12 -4.03 -9.68
C GLN A 436 -26.29 -4.77 -10.76
N LEU A 437 -26.46 -6.10 -10.86
CA LEU A 437 -25.80 -6.92 -11.87
C LEU A 437 -26.29 -6.62 -13.28
N ASP A 438 -27.60 -6.47 -13.47
CA ASP A 438 -28.22 -6.26 -14.78
C ASP A 438 -27.96 -4.86 -15.33
N ALA A 439 -27.95 -3.81 -14.49
CA ALA A 439 -27.47 -2.49 -14.88
C ALA A 439 -25.99 -2.51 -15.31
N SER A 440 -25.14 -3.28 -14.62
CA SER A 440 -23.73 -3.46 -15.00
C SER A 440 -23.58 -4.20 -16.34
N ARG A 441 -24.39 -5.24 -16.57
CA ARG A 441 -24.48 -5.97 -17.85
C ARG A 441 -25.01 -5.08 -18.97
N GLN A 442 -25.95 -4.18 -18.70
CA GLN A 442 -26.53 -3.24 -19.66
C GLN A 442 -25.46 -2.27 -20.19
N VAL A 443 -24.65 -1.68 -19.32
CA VAL A 443 -23.49 -0.86 -19.72
C VAL A 443 -22.50 -1.69 -20.55
N GLU A 444 -22.18 -2.91 -20.12
CA GLU A 444 -21.35 -3.82 -20.91
C GLU A 444 -21.92 -4.15 -22.30
N MET A 445 -23.24 -4.25 -22.46
CA MET A 445 -23.89 -4.49 -23.75
C MET A 445 -23.84 -3.25 -24.64
N TRP A 446 -24.12 -2.05 -24.11
CA TRP A 446 -23.96 -0.80 -24.84
C TRP A 446 -22.51 -0.63 -25.34
N GLU A 447 -21.54 -0.85 -24.44
CA GLU A 447 -20.11 -0.86 -24.76
C GLU A 447 -19.69 -1.88 -25.83
N LYS A 448 -20.48 -2.94 -26.06
CA LYS A 448 -20.20 -4.00 -27.06
C LYS A 448 -20.81 -3.67 -28.42
N HIS A 449 -22.00 -3.06 -28.47
CA HIS A 449 -22.64 -2.65 -29.74
C HIS A 449 -21.86 -1.51 -30.41
N ASP A 450 -21.37 -0.55 -29.64
CA ASP A 450 -20.48 0.55 -30.07
C ASP A 450 -19.12 0.06 -30.66
N ARG A 451 -18.82 -1.24 -30.60
CA ARG A 451 -17.61 -1.84 -31.21
C ARG A 451 -17.83 -2.29 -32.66
N ILE A 452 -19.07 -2.31 -33.15
CA ILE A 452 -19.42 -2.82 -34.46
C ILE A 452 -19.67 -1.63 -35.39
N PRO A 453 -18.79 -1.33 -36.37
CA PRO A 453 -19.09 -0.30 -37.35
C PRO A 453 -20.34 -0.71 -38.14
N MET A 454 -21.28 0.21 -38.37
CA MET A 454 -22.57 -0.11 -39.02
C MET A 454 -22.41 -0.83 -40.37
N SER A 455 -21.32 -0.58 -41.10
CA SER A 455 -20.95 -1.29 -42.33
C SER A 455 -20.77 -2.81 -42.20
N ARG A 456 -20.64 -3.37 -40.99
CA ARG A 456 -20.57 -4.82 -40.73
C ARG A 456 -21.87 -5.46 -40.22
N LEU A 457 -22.87 -4.67 -39.83
CA LEU A 457 -24.20 -5.18 -39.44
C LEU A 457 -25.14 -5.40 -40.64
N ALA A 458 -24.84 -4.81 -41.80
CA ALA A 458 -25.67 -4.97 -43.01
C ALA A 458 -25.75 -6.42 -43.54
N VAL A 459 -24.68 -7.21 -43.39
CA VAL A 459 -24.53 -8.52 -44.06
C VAL A 459 -25.35 -9.66 -43.43
N PRO A 460 -25.45 -9.80 -42.09
CA PRO A 460 -26.30 -10.83 -41.49
C PRO A 460 -27.80 -10.53 -41.62
N VAL A 461 -28.18 -9.24 -41.48
CA VAL A 461 -29.59 -8.83 -41.39
C VAL A 461 -30.35 -9.11 -42.68
N GLN A 462 -29.75 -8.83 -43.85
CA GLN A 462 -30.39 -9.12 -45.15
C GLN A 462 -30.65 -10.63 -45.35
N ARG A 463 -29.78 -11.51 -44.86
CA ARG A 463 -30.01 -12.97 -44.94
C ARG A 463 -31.09 -13.44 -43.96
N LEU A 464 -31.17 -12.88 -42.75
CA LEU A 464 -32.24 -13.22 -41.80
C LEU A 464 -33.61 -12.74 -42.30
N ALA A 465 -33.70 -11.51 -42.80
CA ALA A 465 -34.92 -10.96 -43.40
C ALA A 465 -35.43 -11.83 -44.55
N SER A 466 -34.53 -12.33 -45.43
CA SER A 466 -34.90 -13.17 -46.57
C SER A 466 -35.48 -14.56 -46.22
N ARG A 467 -35.36 -14.98 -44.95
CA ARG A 467 -36.05 -16.17 -44.41
C ARG A 467 -37.35 -15.78 -43.71
N VAL A 468 -37.30 -14.86 -42.74
CA VAL A 468 -38.47 -14.43 -41.96
C VAL A 468 -39.59 -13.90 -42.87
N GLN A 469 -39.25 -13.17 -43.93
CA GLN A 469 -40.23 -12.65 -44.90
C GLN A 469 -40.77 -13.72 -45.88
N ARG A 470 -40.18 -14.92 -45.91
CA ARG A 470 -40.67 -16.08 -46.66
C ARG A 470 -41.60 -16.93 -45.79
N ASP A 471 -41.27 -17.06 -44.51
CA ASP A 471 -42.07 -17.80 -43.53
C ASP A 471 -43.37 -17.06 -43.16
N LEU A 472 -43.33 -15.72 -43.06
CA LEU A 472 -44.50 -14.89 -42.75
C LEU A 472 -45.58 -14.88 -43.86
N ILE A 473 -45.20 -15.07 -45.13
CA ILE A 473 -46.16 -15.06 -46.25
C ILE A 473 -47.06 -16.31 -46.23
N HIS A 474 -46.62 -17.43 -45.65
CA HIS A 474 -47.44 -18.64 -45.55
C HIS A 474 -48.43 -18.64 -44.38
N ILE A 475 -48.26 -17.75 -43.38
CA ILE A 475 -49.14 -17.71 -42.19
C ILE A 475 -50.32 -16.75 -42.38
N ALA A 476 -50.14 -15.68 -43.16
CA ALA A 476 -51.16 -14.64 -43.39
C ALA A 476 -52.36 -15.10 -44.27
N VAL A 477 -52.39 -16.35 -44.73
CA VAL A 477 -53.44 -16.90 -45.61
C VAL A 477 -54.40 -17.85 -44.86
N ALA A 478 -54.11 -18.18 -43.59
CA ALA A 478 -54.76 -19.30 -42.88
C ALA A 478 -55.71 -18.91 -41.73
N PHE A 479 -55.94 -17.61 -41.46
CA PHE A 479 -56.84 -17.16 -40.39
C PHE A 479 -57.67 -15.92 -40.80
N CYS A 480 -58.77 -16.16 -41.54
CA CYS A 480 -59.91 -15.24 -41.65
C CYS A 480 -61.15 -15.95 -42.24
N ALA A 481 -61.60 -17.02 -41.59
CA ALA A 481 -62.87 -17.70 -41.85
C ALA A 481 -63.33 -18.42 -40.55
N ALA A 482 -64.65 -18.53 -40.34
CA ALA A 482 -65.33 -18.72 -39.04
C ALA A 482 -65.21 -17.47 -38.12
N GLU A 483 -66.28 -16.93 -37.53
CA GLU A 483 -67.67 -17.38 -37.42
C GLU A 483 -68.70 -16.23 -37.58
N ASN A 484 -69.97 -16.59 -37.77
CA ASN A 484 -71.15 -15.69 -37.94
C ASN A 484 -71.92 -15.61 -36.59
N PRO A 485 -72.84 -14.64 -36.32
CA PRO A 485 -73.98 -14.33 -37.19
C PRO A 485 -74.47 -12.85 -37.28
N GLU A 486 -75.41 -12.66 -38.19
CA GLU A 486 -76.29 -11.48 -38.41
C GLU A 486 -77.36 -11.28 -37.28
N PRO A 487 -78.23 -10.21 -37.26
CA PRO A 487 -78.62 -9.30 -38.36
C PRO A 487 -78.77 -7.78 -38.05
N ARG A 488 -79.15 -7.01 -39.10
CA ARG A 488 -79.76 -5.65 -39.15
C ARG A 488 -78.83 -4.42 -39.05
N GLY A 489 -79.00 -3.42 -39.94
CA GLY A 489 -78.43 -2.09 -39.67
C GLY A 489 -78.70 -0.89 -40.61
N GLY A 490 -78.41 -0.96 -41.92
CA GLY A 490 -78.49 0.20 -42.84
C GLY A 490 -77.44 1.32 -42.63
N GLY A 491 -77.50 2.43 -43.40
CA GLY A 491 -76.76 3.67 -43.07
C GLY A 491 -75.63 4.16 -44.02
N LYS A 492 -75.90 4.19 -45.33
CA LYS A 492 -75.15 4.82 -46.45
C LYS A 492 -74.33 6.13 -46.23
N ASP A 493 -73.26 6.23 -47.04
CA ASP A 493 -72.74 7.38 -47.82
C ASP A 493 -72.01 8.62 -47.22
N SER A 494 -70.71 8.76 -47.57
CA SER A 494 -69.97 10.02 -47.95
C SER A 494 -69.68 11.09 -46.86
N VAL A 495 -68.81 12.12 -46.98
CA VAL A 495 -68.24 12.93 -48.10
C VAL A 495 -66.77 13.38 -47.84
N LEU A 496 -66.03 13.60 -48.96
CA LEU A 496 -64.83 14.43 -49.29
C LEU A 496 -64.36 15.56 -48.32
N ILE A 497 -63.10 16.06 -48.35
CA ILE A 497 -62.29 16.80 -49.39
C ILE A 497 -60.76 16.50 -49.14
N ALA A 498 -59.70 16.66 -49.97
CA ALA A 498 -59.24 17.55 -51.08
C ALA A 498 -58.39 16.77 -52.16
N VAL A 499 -57.82 17.24 -53.30
CA VAL A 499 -57.19 18.48 -53.88
C VAL A 499 -55.66 18.64 -53.60
N CYS A 500 -54.71 18.64 -54.58
CA CYS A 500 -54.77 18.34 -56.04
C CYS A 500 -53.41 17.99 -56.75
N THR A 501 -53.50 17.08 -57.74
CA THR A 501 -52.92 16.95 -59.12
C THR A 501 -51.64 17.65 -59.68
N GLN A 502 -50.82 16.82 -60.38
CA GLN A 502 -50.24 16.93 -61.78
C GLN A 502 -49.21 17.98 -62.30
N ASP A 503 -48.05 17.46 -62.75
CA ASP A 503 -47.56 17.31 -64.17
C ASP A 503 -46.84 18.43 -65.00
N ASP A 504 -45.89 17.95 -65.84
CA ASP A 504 -45.07 18.43 -67.00
C ASP A 504 -44.37 19.82 -67.14
N ARG A 505 -43.13 19.75 -67.68
CA ARG A 505 -42.35 20.67 -68.58
C ARG A 505 -41.91 22.14 -68.26
N ARG A 506 -40.58 22.34 -68.50
CA ARG A 506 -39.85 23.50 -69.15
C ARG A 506 -39.16 24.65 -68.34
N GLN A 507 -37.92 24.91 -68.77
CA GLN A 507 -37.19 26.21 -68.95
C GLN A 507 -36.26 26.82 -67.85
N ARG A 508 -35.54 27.90 -68.23
CA ARG A 508 -34.20 28.45 -67.81
C ARG A 508 -34.28 30.00 -67.63
N PRO A 509 -33.21 30.85 -67.52
CA PRO A 509 -31.74 30.69 -67.31
C PRO A 509 -31.39 31.07 -65.84
N PRO A 510 -30.37 31.88 -65.42
CA PRO A 510 -29.05 32.33 -65.97
C PRO A 510 -28.01 31.18 -66.20
N GLU A 511 -26.70 31.33 -66.53
CA GLU A 511 -25.76 32.46 -66.86
C GLU A 511 -25.05 33.16 -65.66
N MET A 512 -23.83 33.74 -65.72
CA MET A 512 -22.84 34.00 -66.80
C MET A 512 -21.60 33.06 -66.82
N ALA A 513 -20.71 33.25 -67.82
CA ALA A 513 -19.58 32.39 -68.26
C ALA A 513 -18.26 32.53 -67.43
N ILE A 514 -17.10 31.90 -67.74
CA ILE A 514 -16.27 31.91 -68.98
C ILE A 514 -15.60 30.54 -69.28
N ALA A 515 -15.09 30.38 -70.52
CA ALA A 515 -14.80 29.16 -71.26
C ALA A 515 -13.34 28.63 -71.30
N VAL A 516 -13.20 27.38 -71.79
CA VAL A 516 -12.15 26.82 -72.70
C VAL A 516 -10.67 26.67 -72.25
N ALA A 517 -10.16 25.44 -72.37
CA ALA A 517 -8.85 25.06 -72.98
C ALA A 517 -8.81 23.53 -73.23
N ASP A 518 -7.88 23.02 -74.06
CA ASP A 518 -7.93 21.65 -74.63
C ASP A 518 -6.55 20.95 -74.80
N VAL A 519 -6.60 19.62 -74.94
CA VAL A 519 -5.73 18.74 -75.76
C VAL A 519 -4.36 18.20 -75.25
N ARG A 520 -4.10 16.95 -75.70
CA ARG A 520 -2.84 16.17 -75.80
C ARG A 520 -2.16 15.59 -74.52
N GLN A 521 -1.54 14.39 -74.56
CA GLN A 521 -1.81 13.11 -75.26
C GLN A 521 -0.80 12.02 -74.82
N SER A 522 -1.13 10.75 -75.09
CA SER A 522 -0.21 9.63 -75.42
C SER A 522 0.84 9.12 -74.41
N MET A 523 0.43 8.06 -73.70
CA MET A 523 1.22 6.83 -73.42
C MET A 523 1.69 6.11 -74.73
N PRO A 524 2.18 4.81 -74.77
CA PRO A 524 2.65 3.84 -73.73
C PRO A 524 3.95 3.04 -74.15
N LYS A 525 4.22 1.89 -73.47
CA LYS A 525 4.91 0.65 -73.95
C LYS A 525 6.45 0.52 -73.75
N LEU A 526 7.07 -0.66 -73.50
CA LEU A 526 6.62 -2.02 -73.06
C LEU A 526 7.79 -2.90 -72.49
N VAL A 527 7.48 -3.78 -71.52
CA VAL A 527 7.86 -5.24 -71.36
C VAL A 527 9.33 -5.77 -71.34
N ALA A 528 9.44 -6.93 -70.64
CA ALA A 528 10.47 -8.01 -70.61
C ALA A 528 11.61 -7.91 -69.55
N VAL A 529 12.06 -8.92 -68.77
CA VAL A 529 11.73 -10.35 -68.42
C VAL A 529 12.87 -11.37 -68.69
N LEU A 530 13.09 -12.33 -67.76
CA LEU A 530 14.02 -13.50 -67.78
C LEU A 530 15.54 -13.18 -67.64
N SER A 531 16.47 -14.05 -67.17
CA SER A 531 16.41 -15.41 -66.54
C SER A 531 17.61 -15.66 -65.59
N ARG A 532 17.74 -16.87 -65.02
CA ARG A 532 18.90 -17.42 -64.25
C ARG A 532 19.90 -18.14 -65.18
N THR A 533 21.19 -18.27 -64.81
CA THR A 533 21.90 -19.54 -64.41
C THR A 533 23.43 -19.39 -64.22
N SER A 534 24.08 -20.44 -63.68
CA SER A 534 25.48 -20.56 -63.20
C SER A 534 26.55 -20.85 -64.27
N ALA A 535 27.84 -20.57 -63.97
CA ALA A 535 29.03 -21.35 -64.38
C ALA A 535 30.30 -20.93 -63.58
N ALA A 536 31.42 -21.64 -63.73
CA ALA A 536 32.72 -21.41 -63.05
C ALA A 536 33.94 -21.66 -64.00
N PHE A 537 35.11 -22.02 -63.45
CA PHE A 537 36.46 -22.22 -64.07
C PHE A 537 37.30 -20.91 -64.20
N LEU A 538 38.55 -20.78 -63.68
CA LEU A 538 39.81 -21.58 -63.65
C LEU A 538 40.76 -21.25 -64.83
N PHE A 539 42.07 -21.47 -64.79
CA PHE A 539 42.94 -22.04 -63.72
C PHE A 539 43.78 -20.91 -63.03
N VAL A 540 45.09 -20.91 -62.71
CA VAL A 540 46.28 -21.80 -62.87
C VAL A 540 47.26 -21.54 -61.68
N SER A 541 48.31 -22.37 -61.54
CA SER A 541 49.56 -22.11 -60.77
C SER A 541 49.50 -22.22 -59.23
N VAL A 542 50.50 -22.79 -58.53
CA VAL A 542 51.64 -23.64 -58.97
C VAL A 542 52.14 -24.57 -57.83
N VAL A 543 53.11 -25.45 -58.14
CA VAL A 543 53.82 -26.40 -57.25
C VAL A 543 54.71 -25.64 -56.21
N VAL A 544 55.25 -26.13 -55.08
CA VAL A 544 55.84 -27.44 -54.70
C VAL A 544 55.62 -27.75 -53.19
N VAL A 545 55.94 -28.98 -52.77
CA VAL A 545 55.91 -29.50 -51.39
C VAL A 545 57.30 -29.45 -50.73
N GLY A 546 57.39 -29.29 -49.40
CA GLY A 546 58.62 -29.49 -48.62
C GLY A 546 58.39 -29.50 -47.09
N LEU A 547 59.15 -30.34 -46.36
CA LEU A 547 59.06 -30.51 -44.90
C LEU A 547 60.46 -30.41 -44.23
N VAL A 548 60.48 -29.82 -43.03
CA VAL A 548 61.48 -30.01 -41.94
C VAL A 548 62.91 -29.45 -42.14
N SER A 549 63.45 -28.92 -41.02
CA SER A 549 64.89 -28.67 -40.70
C SER A 549 65.63 -27.51 -41.43
N SER A 550 66.65 -26.86 -40.84
CA SER A 550 67.05 -26.65 -39.42
C SER A 550 68.19 -25.60 -39.32
N ALA A 551 68.69 -25.34 -38.09
CA ALA A 551 69.95 -24.63 -37.75
C ALA A 551 69.99 -23.10 -38.01
N ARG A 552 70.69 -22.25 -37.23
CA ARG A 552 71.37 -22.26 -35.90
C ARG A 552 71.16 -20.82 -35.33
N TRP A 553 71.28 -20.45 -34.05
CA TRP A 553 72.32 -20.58 -33.01
C TRP A 553 71.60 -20.62 -31.61
N ILE A 554 72.07 -21.18 -30.48
CA ILE A 554 73.36 -21.10 -29.74
C ILE A 554 73.54 -19.69 -29.08
N THR A 555 73.67 -19.50 -27.75
CA THR A 555 74.15 -20.35 -26.63
C THR A 555 73.53 -19.98 -25.26
N ARG A 556 73.40 -20.97 -24.33
CA ARG A 556 73.48 -20.88 -22.83
C ARG A 556 72.47 -19.94 -22.09
N THR A 557 72.11 -20.04 -20.80
CA THR A 557 72.25 -20.98 -19.64
C THR A 557 71.31 -20.44 -18.54
N THR A 558 70.63 -21.14 -17.62
CA THR A 558 70.35 -22.58 -17.32
C THR A 558 69.04 -22.59 -16.47
N LEU A 559 68.49 -23.63 -15.82
CA LEU A 559 68.87 -25.01 -15.46
C LEU A 559 67.60 -25.89 -15.49
N GLN A 560 67.60 -27.10 -14.91
CA GLN A 560 66.49 -28.06 -14.97
C GLN A 560 66.32 -28.89 -13.69
N ALA A 561 65.10 -29.38 -13.45
CA ALA A 561 64.82 -30.79 -13.14
C ALA A 561 63.31 -31.09 -13.30
N SER A 562 62.94 -32.33 -13.64
CA SER A 562 61.54 -32.75 -13.79
C SER A 562 61.33 -34.22 -13.40
N LEU A 563 60.25 -34.46 -12.65
CA LEU A 563 59.34 -35.64 -12.58
C LEU A 563 59.78 -36.92 -13.34
N PRO A 564 59.66 -38.11 -12.72
CA PRO A 564 58.36 -38.64 -12.30
C PRO A 564 58.35 -39.18 -10.85
N GLY A 565 57.36 -40.01 -10.47
CA GLY A 565 57.21 -40.53 -9.11
C GLY A 565 56.87 -42.03 -9.03
N ALA A 566 56.71 -42.51 -7.79
CA ALA A 566 56.24 -43.82 -7.28
C ALA A 566 57.20 -44.45 -6.24
N THR A 567 56.59 -45.03 -5.19
CA THR A 567 57.06 -46.14 -4.32
C THR A 567 58.40 -46.08 -3.53
N ALA A 568 58.27 -45.71 -2.23
CA ALA A 568 58.51 -46.56 -1.04
C ALA A 568 59.93 -46.96 -0.52
N ILE A 569 60.23 -46.53 0.74
CA ILE A 569 60.84 -47.30 1.88
C ILE A 569 62.36 -47.65 1.78
N PRO A 570 63.20 -47.84 2.86
CA PRO A 570 63.05 -47.63 4.33
C PRO A 570 64.14 -46.76 5.05
N ALA A 571 63.82 -46.36 6.30
CA ALA A 571 64.61 -46.32 7.57
C ALA A 571 66.08 -45.79 7.77
N ALA A 572 66.29 -45.30 9.02
CA ALA A 572 67.53 -45.24 9.84
C ALA A 572 68.54 -44.08 9.69
N VAL A 573 69.31 -43.62 10.71
CA VAL A 573 69.23 -43.66 12.21
C VAL A 573 70.16 -42.55 12.79
N ALA A 574 69.76 -41.86 13.88
CA ALA A 574 70.56 -40.97 14.77
C ALA A 574 71.24 -39.71 14.13
N ALA A 575 71.71 -38.69 14.87
CA ALA A 575 71.79 -38.49 16.33
C ALA A 575 71.44 -37.05 16.81
N THR A 576 70.75 -36.99 17.95
CA THR A 576 70.69 -35.92 18.98
C THR A 576 71.02 -34.44 18.68
N ALA A 577 70.00 -33.58 18.86
CA ALA A 577 70.12 -32.27 19.50
C ALA A 577 69.00 -32.11 20.56
N THR A 578 69.22 -31.33 21.63
CA THR A 578 68.40 -31.41 22.87
C THR A 578 67.04 -30.69 22.82
N ARG A 579 66.05 -31.28 23.50
CA ARG A 579 64.62 -30.98 23.35
C ARG A 579 64.08 -30.09 24.48
N ARG A 580 63.88 -28.79 24.24
CA ARG A 580 63.09 -27.94 25.17
C ARG A 580 61.59 -28.15 24.90
N ARG A 581 60.88 -28.76 25.85
CA ARG A 581 59.48 -29.18 25.70
C ARG A 581 58.54 -27.97 25.84
N ILE A 582 57.92 -27.53 24.75
CA ILE A 582 56.75 -26.65 24.80
C ILE A 582 55.53 -27.52 25.20
N PRO A 583 54.71 -27.14 26.19
CA PRO A 583 53.49 -27.88 26.51
C PRO A 583 52.47 -27.83 25.35
N PRO A 584 51.67 -28.90 25.13
CA PRO A 584 50.53 -28.79 24.23
C PRO A 584 49.54 -27.75 24.76
N ALA A 585 49.01 -26.91 23.86
CA ALA A 585 47.98 -25.95 24.24
C ALA A 585 46.72 -26.67 24.77
N ALA A 586 46.16 -26.16 25.87
CA ALA A 586 44.97 -26.75 26.47
C ALA A 586 43.77 -26.76 25.48
N PRO A 587 42.92 -27.80 25.52
CA PRO A 587 41.73 -27.86 24.67
C PRO A 587 40.82 -26.65 24.95
N ARG A 588 40.49 -25.89 23.91
CA ARG A 588 39.59 -24.72 24.03
C ARG A 588 38.20 -25.18 24.50
N PRO A 589 37.54 -24.47 25.42
CA PRO A 589 36.21 -24.85 25.89
C PRO A 589 35.19 -24.78 24.74
N THR A 590 34.72 -25.93 24.28
CA THR A 590 33.68 -26.04 23.26
C THR A 590 32.33 -25.64 23.84
N TYR A 591 31.68 -24.66 23.23
CA TYR A 591 30.38 -24.18 23.69
C TYR A 591 29.23 -25.15 23.38
N SER A 592 28.41 -25.44 24.40
CA SER A 592 27.16 -26.21 24.32
C SER A 592 26.03 -25.49 25.06
N ILE A 593 24.78 -25.72 24.64
CA ILE A 593 23.57 -25.25 25.35
C ILE A 593 22.96 -26.44 26.10
N SER A 594 22.58 -26.24 27.36
CA SER A 594 21.99 -27.28 28.22
C SER A 594 20.61 -26.86 28.71
N CYS A 595 19.57 -27.29 28.00
CA CYS A 595 18.18 -27.06 28.39
C CYS A 595 17.85 -27.92 29.61
N SER A 596 17.82 -27.29 30.79
CA SER A 596 17.62 -27.97 32.08
C SER A 596 16.14 -28.23 32.42
N ALA A 597 15.23 -27.93 31.49
CA ALA A 597 13.78 -28.14 31.58
C ALA A 597 13.23 -28.39 30.15
N PRO A 598 12.07 -29.07 30.01
CA PRO A 598 11.35 -29.09 28.73
C PRO A 598 10.90 -27.68 28.32
N PRO A 599 10.53 -27.46 27.05
CA PRO A 599 9.85 -26.23 26.63
C PRO A 599 8.62 -25.96 27.51
N LEU A 600 8.30 -24.69 27.73
CA LEU A 600 7.00 -24.36 28.33
C LEU A 600 5.89 -24.85 27.37
N PRO A 601 4.76 -25.35 27.88
CA PRO A 601 3.63 -25.71 27.02
C PRO A 601 3.27 -24.53 26.11
N THR A 602 3.12 -24.79 24.82
CA THR A 602 2.67 -23.79 23.85
C THR A 602 1.41 -23.10 24.39
N LEU A 603 1.42 -21.77 24.43
CA LEU A 603 0.25 -21.01 24.86
C LEU A 603 -0.92 -21.38 23.94
N ASN A 604 -1.94 -22.04 24.51
CA ASN A 604 -3.02 -22.68 23.74
C ASN A 604 -3.90 -21.63 23.02
N LEU A 605 -3.42 -21.21 21.86
CA LEU A 605 -4.11 -20.40 20.86
C LEU A 605 -4.52 -21.24 19.62
N SER A 606 -4.20 -22.54 19.64
CA SER A 606 -4.50 -23.50 18.57
C SER A 606 -5.98 -23.90 18.57
N GLY A 607 -6.82 -23.10 17.89
CA GLY A 607 -8.25 -23.33 17.74
C GLY A 607 -8.75 -23.03 16.32
N GLY A 608 -8.60 -23.99 15.40
CA GLY A 608 -9.15 -23.94 14.03
C GLY A 608 -8.14 -23.51 12.96
N GLY A 609 -7.70 -24.46 12.12
CA GLY A 609 -6.79 -24.18 11.01
C GLY A 609 -7.50 -23.48 9.83
N GLY A 610 -7.08 -22.26 9.49
CA GLY A 610 -7.81 -21.42 8.53
C GLY A 610 -6.99 -20.33 7.81
N GLY A 611 -5.96 -20.71 7.05
CA GLY A 611 -5.48 -19.92 5.90
C GLY A 611 -4.80 -18.55 6.14
N GLY A 612 -4.50 -18.17 7.39
CA GLY A 612 -3.88 -16.89 7.74
C GLY A 612 -2.42 -16.69 7.27
N THR A 613 -1.94 -15.45 7.35
CA THR A 613 -0.53 -15.09 7.17
C THR A 613 0.37 -15.69 8.26
N PRO A 614 1.68 -15.92 8.01
CA PRO A 614 2.58 -16.49 9.01
C PRO A 614 2.59 -15.70 10.33
N GLU A 615 2.28 -16.40 11.42
CA GLU A 615 2.20 -15.85 12.77
C GLU A 615 3.58 -15.33 13.24
N SER A 616 3.59 -14.34 14.13
CA SER A 616 4.83 -13.92 14.78
C SER A 616 5.31 -15.01 15.74
N SER A 617 6.56 -15.45 15.60
CA SER A 617 7.16 -16.50 16.44
C SER A 617 6.88 -16.32 17.93
N GLN A 618 6.38 -17.40 18.56
CA GLN A 618 6.14 -17.45 20.00
C GLN A 618 7.45 -17.51 20.81
N THR A 619 8.55 -17.98 20.23
CA THR A 619 9.85 -18.18 20.91
C THR A 619 10.33 -16.94 21.67
N LEU A 620 10.26 -15.75 21.05
CA LEU A 620 10.65 -14.51 21.73
C LEU A 620 9.67 -14.14 22.87
N ALA A 621 8.37 -14.38 22.68
CA ALA A 621 7.36 -14.10 23.70
C ALA A 621 7.52 -15.03 24.91
N LEU A 622 7.69 -16.33 24.68
CA LEU A 622 7.94 -17.35 25.70
C LEU A 622 9.25 -17.09 26.46
N ALA A 623 10.31 -16.70 25.75
CA ALA A 623 11.58 -16.33 26.39
C ALA A 623 11.43 -15.12 27.32
N LEU A 624 10.75 -14.06 26.85
CA LEU A 624 10.47 -12.84 27.64
C LEU A 624 9.49 -13.08 28.80
N SER A 625 8.55 -14.03 28.70
CA SER A 625 7.62 -14.37 29.78
C SER A 625 8.16 -15.41 30.75
N SER A 626 9.21 -16.16 30.39
CA SER A 626 9.77 -17.21 31.25
C SER A 626 10.55 -16.63 32.43
N SER A 627 10.43 -17.24 33.60
CA SER A 627 11.33 -17.04 34.73
C SER A 627 12.67 -17.78 34.57
N SER A 628 13.01 -18.23 33.36
CA SER A 628 14.19 -19.06 33.11
C SER A 628 15.47 -18.25 33.34
N SER A 629 16.10 -18.47 34.49
CA SER A 629 17.27 -17.69 34.87
C SER A 629 18.45 -17.99 33.96
N CYS A 630 18.83 -17.00 33.14
CA CYS A 630 20.13 -16.97 32.49
C CYS A 630 21.20 -17.21 33.56
N ARG A 631 21.92 -18.33 33.45
CA ARG A 631 22.82 -18.79 34.51
C ARG A 631 23.83 -17.69 34.83
N ARG A 632 24.14 -17.48 36.12
CA ARG A 632 25.13 -16.50 36.59
C ARG A 632 26.58 -16.95 36.31
N SER A 633 26.87 -17.38 35.09
CA SER A 633 28.23 -17.38 34.56
C SER A 633 28.64 -15.93 34.33
N SER A 634 29.36 -15.33 35.27
CA SER A 634 29.99 -14.04 35.07
C SER A 634 30.80 -14.09 33.77
N PRO A 635 30.59 -13.17 32.81
CA PRO A 635 31.52 -13.07 31.69
C PRO A 635 32.89 -12.78 32.27
N GLY A 636 33.88 -13.60 31.91
CA GLY A 636 35.24 -13.43 32.39
C GLY A 636 35.77 -12.04 32.04
N PRO A 637 36.75 -11.51 32.81
CA PRO A 637 37.45 -10.30 32.39
C PRO A 637 37.94 -10.48 30.95
N PRO A 638 37.89 -9.44 30.09
CA PRO A 638 38.37 -9.56 28.73
C PRO A 638 39.82 -10.07 28.77
N PRO A 639 40.17 -11.11 27.98
CA PRO A 639 41.53 -11.62 27.98
C PRO A 639 42.47 -10.47 27.64
N ASN A 640 43.56 -10.34 28.42
CA ASN A 640 44.59 -9.32 28.15
C ASN A 640 44.94 -9.38 26.67
N ALA A 641 44.85 -8.23 26.00
CA ALA A 641 45.03 -8.15 24.56
C ALA A 641 46.47 -8.53 24.20
N THR A 642 46.67 -9.81 23.88
CA THR A 642 47.87 -10.28 23.21
C THR A 642 47.91 -9.55 21.88
N ALA A 643 48.86 -8.62 21.75
CA ALA A 643 48.97 -7.76 20.58
C ALA A 643 49.30 -8.63 19.36
N SER A 644 48.26 -9.08 18.65
CA SER A 644 48.38 -9.78 17.39
C SER A 644 48.89 -8.77 16.36
N THR A 645 50.21 -8.77 16.12
CA THR A 645 50.94 -7.78 15.31
C THR A 645 50.62 -7.80 13.80
N ASN A 646 49.47 -8.37 13.43
CA ASN A 646 48.93 -8.50 12.08
C ASN A 646 47.39 -8.37 12.12
N SER A 647 46.86 -7.31 12.73
CA SER A 647 45.46 -6.95 12.53
C SER A 647 45.28 -6.38 11.11
N SER A 648 44.34 -6.93 10.35
CA SER A 648 44.00 -6.43 9.02
C SER A 648 43.00 -5.27 9.14
N SER A 649 43.15 -4.23 8.31
CA SER A 649 42.09 -3.22 8.11
C SER A 649 40.76 -3.89 7.76
N CYS A 650 39.66 -3.39 8.32
CA CYS A 650 38.33 -3.82 7.92
C CYS A 650 38.03 -3.45 6.44
N PRO A 651 37.07 -4.17 5.82
CA PRO A 651 36.43 -3.79 4.56
C PRO A 651 36.06 -2.30 4.46
N SER A 652 36.19 -1.73 3.25
CA SER A 652 36.02 -0.29 3.01
C SER A 652 34.66 0.28 3.43
N TYR A 653 33.61 -0.54 3.43
CA TYR A 653 32.25 -0.12 3.80
C TYR A 653 32.11 0.23 5.29
N PHE A 654 33.03 -0.23 6.16
CA PHE A 654 33.02 0.14 7.58
C PHE A 654 33.22 1.66 7.79
N ARG A 655 33.84 2.37 6.83
CA ARG A 655 33.97 3.84 6.86
C ARG A 655 32.62 4.56 6.94
N PHE A 656 31.51 3.93 6.53
CA PHE A 656 30.17 4.50 6.63
C PHE A 656 29.58 4.51 8.05
N ILE A 657 30.13 3.74 9.01
CA ILE A 657 29.77 3.88 10.43
C ILE A 657 29.96 5.34 10.90
N HIS A 658 31.05 5.98 10.44
CA HIS A 658 31.35 7.37 10.76
C HIS A 658 30.37 8.38 10.16
N GLU A 659 29.73 8.03 9.04
CA GLU A 659 28.73 8.85 8.34
C GLU A 659 27.35 8.70 9.01
N ASP A 660 26.95 7.47 9.35
CA ASP A 660 25.67 7.16 9.99
C ASP A 660 25.60 7.75 11.41
N LEU A 661 26.72 7.71 12.15
CA LEU A 661 26.81 8.27 13.49
C LEU A 661 27.17 9.77 13.52
N ARG A 662 27.53 10.38 12.38
CA ARG A 662 27.84 11.83 12.30
C ARG A 662 26.74 12.72 12.90
N PRO A 663 25.44 12.55 12.60
CA PRO A 663 24.40 13.48 13.05
C PRO A 663 24.35 13.66 14.57
N TRP A 664 24.65 12.60 15.34
CA TRP A 664 24.71 12.65 16.79
C TRP A 664 26.06 13.13 17.33
N ARG A 665 27.17 12.82 16.64
CA ARG A 665 28.49 13.40 16.97
C ARG A 665 28.48 14.92 16.82
N ASP A 666 27.95 15.42 15.72
CA ASP A 666 27.84 16.86 15.41
C ASP A 666 26.84 17.56 16.34
N ALA A 667 25.81 16.86 16.83
CA ALA A 667 24.89 17.34 17.87
C ALA A 667 25.45 17.27 19.30
N GLY A 668 26.73 16.89 19.48
CA GLY A 668 27.41 16.79 20.78
C GLY A 668 27.17 15.50 21.56
N GLY A 669 26.35 14.57 21.04
CA GLY A 669 26.11 13.23 21.59
C GLY A 669 24.64 12.82 21.63
N VAL A 670 24.39 11.60 22.14
CA VAL A 670 23.06 11.03 22.36
C VAL A 670 22.63 11.27 23.81
N THR A 671 21.57 12.05 24.02
CA THR A 671 20.96 12.24 25.35
C THR A 671 19.86 11.21 25.63
N ARG A 672 19.54 10.99 26.92
CA ARG A 672 18.43 10.09 27.31
C ARG A 672 17.08 10.56 26.73
N ALA A 673 16.90 11.87 26.56
CA ALA A 673 15.72 12.46 25.94
C ALA A 673 15.64 12.24 24.43
N MET A 674 16.79 12.21 23.73
CA MET A 674 16.84 11.84 22.30
C MET A 674 16.51 10.36 22.11
N LEU A 675 17.13 9.47 22.90
CA LEU A 675 16.81 8.04 22.87
C LEU A 675 15.33 7.77 23.18
N GLY A 676 14.77 8.42 24.20
CA GLY A 676 13.35 8.30 24.57
C GLY A 676 12.37 8.64 23.43
N ARG A 677 12.75 9.51 22.49
CA ARG A 677 11.92 9.85 21.32
C ARG A 677 11.86 8.72 20.29
N ALA A 678 12.88 7.86 20.20
CA ALA A 678 12.90 6.72 19.28
C ALA A 678 11.89 5.62 19.67
N ARG A 679 11.43 5.57 20.94
CA ARG A 679 10.34 4.66 21.40
C ARG A 679 9.04 4.83 20.59
N ALA A 680 8.81 5.99 19.98
CA ALA A 680 7.62 6.26 19.17
C ALA A 680 7.55 5.41 17.88
N THR A 681 8.68 4.88 17.41
CA THR A 681 8.75 4.03 16.20
C THR A 681 9.41 2.68 16.46
N ALA A 682 10.24 2.50 17.49
CA ALA A 682 10.92 1.23 17.76
C ALA A 682 9.97 0.01 17.89
N SER A 683 10.47 -1.17 17.54
CA SER A 683 9.88 -2.48 17.84
C SER A 683 10.30 -2.95 19.24
N PHE A 684 11.57 -2.78 19.59
CA PHE A 684 12.13 -3.08 20.90
C PHE A 684 13.22 -2.10 21.27
N ARG A 685 13.55 -2.08 22.56
CA ARG A 685 14.75 -1.47 23.12
C ARG A 685 15.67 -2.56 23.64
N LEU A 686 16.95 -2.40 23.38
CA LEU A 686 18.02 -3.30 23.79
C LEU A 686 19.00 -2.53 24.67
N VAL A 687 19.33 -3.10 25.82
CA VAL A 687 20.36 -2.57 26.71
C VAL A 687 21.39 -3.67 26.95
N VAL A 688 22.67 -3.36 26.75
CA VAL A 688 23.78 -4.23 27.15
C VAL A 688 24.37 -3.67 28.43
N LEU A 689 24.56 -4.51 29.45
CA LEU A 689 25.20 -4.14 30.71
C LEU A 689 26.14 -5.27 31.14
N GLY A 690 27.43 -4.98 31.31
CA GLY A 690 28.43 -5.96 31.74
C GLY A 690 28.46 -7.22 30.87
N GLY A 691 28.29 -7.06 29.55
CA GLY A 691 28.24 -8.17 28.58
C GLY A 691 26.95 -9.00 28.56
N ARG A 692 25.88 -8.57 29.26
CA ARG A 692 24.57 -9.24 29.30
C ARG A 692 23.52 -8.41 28.57
N ALA A 693 22.61 -9.06 27.84
CA ALA A 693 21.58 -8.40 27.05
C ALA A 693 20.22 -8.34 27.76
N PHE A 694 19.57 -7.18 27.75
CA PHE A 694 18.24 -6.94 28.30
C PHE A 694 17.34 -6.33 27.23
N VAL A 695 16.10 -6.82 27.09
CA VAL A 695 15.17 -6.44 26.02
C VAL A 695 13.83 -5.98 26.60
N GLU A 696 13.38 -4.79 26.21
CA GLU A 696 12.03 -4.26 26.43
C GLU A 696 11.32 -4.27 25.06
N ARG A 697 10.40 -5.23 24.81
CA ARG A 697 9.69 -5.38 23.52
C ARG A 697 8.43 -4.51 23.52
N PHE A 698 8.40 -3.46 22.71
CA PHE A 698 7.25 -2.53 22.64
C PHE A 698 6.10 -3.06 21.79
N ARG A 699 6.43 -3.81 20.72
CA ARG A 699 5.48 -4.38 19.77
C ARG A 699 6.13 -5.57 19.04
N PRO A 700 5.36 -6.57 18.59
CA PRO A 700 5.89 -7.61 17.71
C PRO A 700 6.48 -7.03 16.42
N ALA A 701 7.57 -7.63 15.94
CA ALA A 701 7.97 -7.46 14.55
C ALA A 701 7.10 -8.29 13.60
N PHE A 702 7.13 -7.97 12.31
CA PHE A 702 6.68 -8.88 11.27
C PHE A 702 7.63 -10.08 11.21
N GLN A 703 7.12 -11.30 11.35
CA GLN A 703 7.94 -12.53 11.33
C GLN A 703 9.05 -12.54 12.40
N THR A 704 9.98 -13.51 12.37
CA THR A 704 11.05 -13.70 13.37
C THR A 704 12.15 -12.60 13.35
N ARG A 705 11.86 -11.39 12.85
CA ARG A 705 12.86 -10.33 12.63
C ARG A 705 13.49 -9.83 13.93
N ASP A 706 12.68 -9.59 14.96
CA ASP A 706 13.19 -9.18 16.28
C ASP A 706 13.96 -10.33 16.93
N LEU A 707 13.40 -11.55 16.91
CA LEU A 707 14.02 -12.77 17.43
C LEU A 707 15.44 -13.02 16.86
N PHE A 708 15.62 -13.03 15.53
CA PHE A 708 16.92 -13.34 14.92
C PHE A 708 17.92 -12.17 15.02
N THR A 709 17.47 -10.92 15.06
CA THR A 709 18.34 -9.77 15.35
C THR A 709 18.84 -9.79 16.80
N ILE A 710 17.99 -10.15 17.77
CA ILE A 710 18.39 -10.34 19.16
C ILE A 710 19.35 -11.53 19.29
N TRP A 711 19.06 -12.67 18.64
CA TRP A 711 19.97 -13.82 18.58
C TRP A 711 21.35 -13.45 18.01
N GLY A 712 21.40 -12.58 17.00
CA GLY A 712 22.64 -12.06 16.44
C GLY A 712 23.46 -11.22 17.43
N VAL A 713 22.80 -10.40 18.26
CA VAL A 713 23.47 -9.69 19.37
C VAL A 713 24.01 -10.68 20.42
N LEU A 714 23.29 -11.76 20.74
CA LEU A 714 23.83 -12.80 21.63
C LEU A 714 25.06 -13.48 21.03
N GLN A 715 25.08 -13.72 19.72
CA GLN A 715 26.25 -14.27 19.04
C GLN A 715 27.43 -13.30 19.07
N LEU A 716 27.19 -11.99 18.96
CA LEU A 716 28.23 -10.98 19.12
C LEU A 716 28.83 -11.01 20.54
N LEU A 717 27.99 -11.02 21.58
CA LEU A 717 28.42 -11.11 22.98
C LEU A 717 29.21 -12.40 23.26
N ARG A 718 28.83 -13.52 22.62
CA ARG A 718 29.54 -14.81 22.69
C ARG A 718 30.86 -14.82 21.93
N ARG A 719 30.94 -14.12 20.79
CA ARG A 719 32.17 -14.00 19.99
C ARG A 719 33.20 -13.09 20.65
N TYR A 720 32.75 -12.00 21.25
CA TYR A 720 33.60 -10.99 21.88
C TYR A 720 33.22 -10.73 23.36
N PRO A 721 33.39 -11.72 24.27
CA PRO A 721 33.03 -11.58 25.68
C PRO A 721 33.75 -10.40 26.34
N GLY A 722 33.00 -9.58 27.08
CA GLY A 722 33.54 -8.41 27.79
C GLY A 722 34.01 -7.24 26.91
N ARG A 723 33.84 -7.31 25.58
CA ARG A 723 34.32 -6.26 24.65
C ARG A 723 33.23 -5.42 24.01
N VAL A 724 31.97 -5.87 24.02
CA VAL A 724 30.82 -5.01 23.69
C VAL A 724 30.56 -4.10 24.90
N PRO A 725 30.59 -2.76 24.75
CA PRO A 725 30.42 -1.84 25.87
C PRO A 725 28.97 -1.78 26.37
N ASP A 726 28.79 -1.25 27.59
CA ASP A 726 27.47 -0.88 28.12
C ASP A 726 26.80 0.13 27.15
N LEU A 727 25.57 -0.17 26.71
CA LEU A 727 24.81 0.68 25.78
C LEU A 727 23.30 0.54 25.94
N ASP A 728 22.56 1.54 25.46
CA ASP A 728 21.09 1.64 25.51
C ASP A 728 20.61 2.11 24.12
N LEU A 729 19.93 1.25 23.36
CA LEU A 729 19.51 1.51 21.97
C LEU A 729 18.05 1.15 21.69
N MET A 730 17.50 1.75 20.64
CA MET A 730 16.12 1.59 20.18
C MET A 730 16.16 1.09 18.73
N PHE A 731 15.39 0.04 18.42
CA PHE A 731 15.48 -0.67 17.13
C PHE A 731 14.09 -0.83 16.49
N ASP A 732 13.91 -0.44 15.23
CA ASP A 732 12.70 -0.72 14.43
C ASP A 732 12.94 -1.88 13.46
N CYS A 733 12.06 -2.88 13.49
CA CYS A 733 12.11 -4.04 12.59
C CYS A 733 11.30 -3.89 11.30
N ALA A 734 10.72 -2.71 11.03
CA ALA A 734 9.95 -2.41 9.83
C ALA A 734 10.80 -2.38 8.54
N ASP A 735 10.11 -2.28 7.38
CA ASP A 735 10.77 -2.18 6.08
C ASP A 735 11.36 -0.79 5.79
N TRP A 736 10.79 0.29 6.34
CA TRP A 736 11.11 1.66 5.91
C TRP A 736 11.93 2.44 6.95
N PRO A 737 12.92 3.26 6.55
CA PRO A 737 13.55 4.21 7.45
C PRO A 737 12.66 5.45 7.65
N VAL A 738 12.61 5.94 8.88
CA VAL A 738 11.57 6.86 9.37
C VAL A 738 12.12 8.17 9.94
N VAL A 739 13.40 8.25 10.34
CA VAL A 739 13.97 9.45 10.97
C VAL A 739 14.35 10.49 9.92
N ARG A 740 13.35 11.25 9.44
CA ARG A 740 13.50 12.16 8.28
C ARG A 740 14.40 13.37 8.58
N THR A 741 15.53 13.46 7.87
CA THR A 741 16.61 14.45 8.06
C THR A 741 16.15 15.92 8.10
N HIS A 742 15.12 16.26 7.32
CA HIS A 742 14.63 17.64 7.21
C HIS A 742 13.92 18.16 8.47
N LEU A 743 13.48 17.27 9.37
CA LEU A 743 12.80 17.64 10.62
C LEU A 743 13.79 18.05 11.73
N TYR A 744 15.04 17.59 11.66
CA TYR A 744 16.04 17.67 12.75
C TYR A 744 17.21 18.62 12.43
N ARG A 745 16.95 19.67 11.63
CA ARG A 745 17.96 20.69 11.27
C ARG A 745 17.95 21.88 12.25
N GLY A 746 19.10 22.54 12.40
CA GLY A 746 19.27 23.71 13.26
C GLY A 746 18.83 23.43 14.70
N LYS A 747 18.00 24.31 15.27
CA LYS A 747 17.47 24.21 16.65
C LYS A 747 16.74 22.89 16.98
N HIS A 748 16.37 22.07 15.99
CA HIS A 748 15.71 20.78 16.22
C HIS A 748 16.68 19.59 16.28
N ALA A 749 17.98 19.78 16.06
CA ALA A 749 18.99 18.70 16.15
C ALA A 749 19.03 18.05 17.55
N ALA A 750 18.83 18.84 18.62
CA ALA A 750 18.75 18.36 20.01
C ALA A 750 17.57 17.40 20.29
N PHE A 751 16.66 17.18 19.33
CA PHE A 751 15.51 16.27 19.44
C PHE A 751 15.60 15.05 18.51
N MET A 752 16.74 14.86 17.83
CA MET A 752 16.99 13.83 16.82
C MET A 752 17.04 12.41 17.44
N PRO A 753 16.08 11.52 17.14
CA PRO A 753 15.99 10.20 17.76
C PRO A 753 17.00 9.20 17.15
N PRO A 754 17.94 8.64 17.92
CA PRO A 754 18.79 7.55 17.47
C PRO A 754 17.97 6.27 17.39
N LEU A 755 17.65 5.86 16.16
CA LEU A 755 16.89 4.65 15.86
C LEU A 755 17.75 3.76 14.97
N PHE A 756 17.96 2.52 15.41
CA PHE A 756 18.57 1.48 14.59
C PHE A 756 17.51 0.84 13.68
N GLY A 757 17.92 0.51 12.47
CA GLY A 757 17.10 -0.18 11.48
C GLY A 757 17.97 -0.85 10.42
N TYR A 758 17.35 -1.54 9.47
CA TYR A 758 18.06 -2.38 8.51
C TYR A 758 18.50 -1.65 7.21
N CYS A 759 18.04 -0.42 6.97
CA CYS A 759 18.44 0.40 5.82
C CYS A 759 18.28 1.91 6.06
N GLY A 760 18.80 2.74 5.15
CA GLY A 760 18.56 4.18 5.08
C GLY A 760 18.31 4.68 3.64
N ASP A 761 17.79 5.90 3.50
CA ASP A 761 17.78 6.70 2.25
C ASP A 761 18.46 8.08 2.46
N ASP A 762 18.81 8.80 1.39
CA ASP A 762 19.46 10.14 1.43
C ASP A 762 18.64 11.24 2.17
N ARG A 763 17.45 10.91 2.66
CA ARG A 763 16.53 11.82 3.36
C ARG A 763 16.15 11.31 4.75
N THR A 764 16.88 10.33 5.28
CA THR A 764 16.75 9.75 6.62
C THR A 764 18.05 9.77 7.41
N LEU A 765 17.98 9.40 8.68
CA LEU A 765 19.12 9.36 9.62
C LEU A 765 19.25 8.01 10.34
N ASP A 766 18.34 7.07 10.09
CA ASP A 766 18.25 5.75 10.73
C ASP A 766 19.60 4.99 10.65
N ILE A 767 20.06 4.47 11.79
CA ILE A 767 21.40 3.87 11.97
C ILE A 767 21.37 2.45 11.42
N VAL A 768 22.18 2.16 10.39
CA VAL A 768 22.06 0.93 9.60
C VAL A 768 22.79 -0.26 10.22
N PHE A 769 22.02 -1.29 10.58
CA PHE A 769 22.46 -2.53 11.22
C PHE A 769 22.28 -3.75 10.28
N PRO A 770 23.12 -4.81 10.38
CA PRO A 770 22.93 -6.04 9.61
C PRO A 770 21.55 -6.68 9.84
N ASP A 771 20.95 -7.20 8.76
CA ASP A 771 19.59 -7.73 8.80
C ASP A 771 19.48 -9.13 9.45
N TRP A 772 18.30 -9.46 9.99
CA TRP A 772 18.05 -10.71 10.70
C TRP A 772 18.42 -11.98 9.91
N SER A 773 18.31 -11.94 8.57
CA SER A 773 18.55 -13.09 7.69
C SER A 773 20.04 -13.47 7.55
N PHE A 774 20.95 -12.73 8.19
CA PHE A 774 22.32 -13.22 8.42
C PHE A 774 22.36 -14.43 9.36
N TRP A 775 21.45 -14.50 10.35
CA TRP A 775 21.32 -15.65 11.26
C TRP A 775 20.22 -16.63 10.85
N GLY A 776 19.31 -16.23 9.96
CA GLY A 776 18.31 -17.10 9.33
C GLY A 776 16.97 -16.41 9.11
N TRP A 777 16.13 -16.98 8.25
CA TRP A 777 14.73 -16.54 8.07
C TRP A 777 13.83 -17.78 7.86
N PRO A 778 13.34 -18.39 8.95
CA PRO A 778 12.61 -19.67 8.96
C PRO A 778 11.37 -19.73 8.07
N GLU A 779 10.55 -18.68 8.05
CA GLU A 779 9.23 -18.65 7.41
C GLU A 779 9.26 -18.71 5.87
N ILE A 780 10.45 -18.56 5.28
CA ILE A 780 10.72 -18.84 3.86
C ILE A 780 11.96 -19.73 3.66
N ASN A 781 12.37 -20.48 4.70
CA ASN A 781 13.45 -21.45 4.70
C ASN A 781 14.81 -20.93 4.15
N ILE A 782 15.13 -19.67 4.45
CA ILE A 782 16.44 -19.09 4.10
C ILE A 782 17.42 -19.40 5.24
N LYS A 783 18.37 -20.29 4.94
CA LYS A 783 19.45 -20.72 5.85
C LYS A 783 20.26 -19.54 6.41
N PRO A 784 20.93 -19.71 7.56
CA PRO A 784 21.93 -18.76 8.05
C PRO A 784 23.02 -18.48 7.02
N TRP A 785 23.63 -17.31 7.09
CA TRP A 785 24.45 -16.79 5.99
C TRP A 785 25.67 -17.66 5.66
N ASP A 786 26.40 -18.21 6.62
CA ASP A 786 27.55 -19.06 6.29
C ASP A 786 27.16 -20.36 5.56
N ALA A 787 26.03 -20.97 5.92
CA ALA A 787 25.51 -22.15 5.22
C ALA A 787 24.99 -21.77 3.81
N LEU A 788 24.28 -20.64 3.70
CA LEU A 788 23.75 -20.15 2.42
C LEU A 788 24.85 -19.66 1.46
N ARG A 789 25.90 -19.01 1.98
CA ARG A 789 27.08 -18.55 1.25
C ARG A 789 27.82 -19.73 0.61
N LYS A 790 27.88 -20.87 1.31
CA LYS A 790 28.34 -22.15 0.75
C LYS A 790 27.38 -22.69 -0.31
N ASP A 791 26.08 -22.83 -0.03
CA ASP A 791 25.06 -23.28 -1.02
C ASP A 791 25.12 -22.47 -2.34
N LEU A 792 25.40 -21.16 -2.25
CA LEU A 792 25.56 -20.27 -3.41
C LEU A 792 26.89 -20.50 -4.14
N LYS A 793 28.01 -20.66 -3.42
CA LYS A 793 29.32 -21.01 -4.02
C LYS A 793 29.29 -22.37 -4.72
N ASP A 794 28.65 -23.36 -4.11
CA ASP A 794 28.38 -24.68 -4.68
C ASP A 794 27.33 -24.61 -5.81
N GLY A 795 26.46 -23.59 -5.81
CA GLY A 795 25.54 -23.25 -6.89
C GLY A 795 26.26 -22.71 -8.14
N ASN A 796 27.28 -21.88 -7.93
CA ASN A 796 28.04 -21.24 -9.01
C ASN A 796 28.85 -22.24 -9.84
N SER A 797 29.38 -23.28 -9.22
CA SER A 797 30.19 -24.30 -9.89
C SER A 797 29.39 -25.27 -10.77
N ARG A 798 28.08 -25.41 -10.54
CA ARG A 798 27.20 -26.36 -11.28
C ARG A 798 27.17 -26.14 -12.79
N VAL A 799 27.30 -24.89 -13.23
CA VAL A 799 27.29 -24.52 -14.65
C VAL A 799 28.38 -23.49 -14.90
N ARG A 800 29.42 -23.90 -15.65
CA ARG A 800 30.49 -23.02 -16.16
C ARG A 800 29.88 -21.76 -16.75
N TRP A 801 30.34 -20.58 -16.33
CA TRP A 801 29.70 -19.30 -16.63
C TRP A 801 29.33 -19.08 -18.12
N LEU A 802 30.22 -19.44 -19.04
CA LEU A 802 29.97 -19.35 -20.49
C LEU A 802 28.78 -20.20 -20.97
N ASN A 803 28.49 -21.30 -20.29
CA ASN A 803 27.40 -22.24 -20.59
C ASN A 803 26.08 -21.88 -19.88
N ARG A 804 26.07 -20.85 -19.01
CA ARG A 804 24.86 -20.40 -18.31
C ARG A 804 23.86 -19.74 -19.26
N GLU A 805 22.59 -19.75 -18.85
CA GLU A 805 21.48 -19.18 -19.60
C GLU A 805 21.73 -17.71 -19.98
N PRO A 806 21.52 -17.30 -21.25
CA PRO A 806 21.92 -16.00 -21.77
C PRO A 806 20.97 -14.85 -21.38
N TYR A 807 20.09 -15.05 -20.41
CA TYR A 807 18.98 -14.16 -20.09
C TYR A 807 19.07 -13.55 -18.68
N ALA A 808 18.41 -12.42 -18.48
CA ALA A 808 18.26 -11.79 -17.16
C ALA A 808 17.17 -12.45 -16.34
N TYR A 809 17.55 -13.07 -15.22
CA TYR A 809 16.63 -13.78 -14.33
C TYR A 809 16.16 -12.93 -13.15
N TRP A 810 14.88 -13.06 -12.82
CA TRP A 810 14.32 -12.64 -11.54
C TRP A 810 13.25 -13.63 -11.07
N LYS A 811 13.26 -13.96 -9.78
CA LYS A 811 12.14 -14.61 -9.10
C LYS A 811 11.88 -13.89 -7.79
N GLY A 812 10.63 -13.48 -7.56
CA GLY A 812 10.28 -12.72 -6.37
C GLY A 812 8.80 -12.37 -6.29
N ASN A 813 8.33 -11.93 -5.12
CA ASN A 813 6.94 -11.52 -4.94
C ASN A 813 6.77 -10.09 -5.53
N PRO A 814 5.88 -9.88 -6.52
CA PRO A 814 5.62 -8.56 -7.09
C PRO A 814 4.60 -7.74 -6.29
N ALA A 815 3.81 -8.34 -5.41
CA ALA A 815 2.73 -7.65 -4.70
C ALA A 815 3.25 -6.56 -3.75
N VAL A 816 4.47 -6.72 -3.22
CA VAL A 816 5.06 -5.81 -2.22
C VAL A 816 5.51 -4.44 -2.77
N ALA A 817 5.63 -4.28 -4.09
CA ALA A 817 6.23 -3.07 -4.67
C ALA A 817 5.74 -2.76 -6.09
N VAL A 818 5.36 -1.51 -6.35
CA VAL A 818 4.92 -1.07 -7.69
C VAL A 818 6.02 -1.33 -8.73
N THR A 819 7.28 -0.99 -8.45
CA THR A 819 8.40 -1.21 -9.40
C THR A 819 8.61 -2.70 -9.75
N ARG A 820 8.29 -3.64 -8.83
CA ARG A 820 8.28 -5.08 -9.13
C ARG A 820 7.10 -5.49 -10.02
N GLN A 821 5.90 -4.93 -9.81
CA GLN A 821 4.77 -5.12 -10.73
C GLN A 821 5.08 -4.59 -12.14
N GLU A 822 5.95 -3.59 -12.25
CA GLU A 822 6.46 -3.11 -13.53
C GLU A 822 7.50 -4.05 -14.15
N LEU A 823 8.41 -4.62 -13.34
CA LEU A 823 9.39 -5.59 -13.83
C LEU A 823 8.73 -6.84 -14.45
N ILE A 824 7.55 -7.27 -13.97
CA ILE A 824 6.77 -8.34 -14.61
C ILE A 824 6.48 -8.03 -16.09
N LYS A 825 6.32 -6.76 -16.47
CA LYS A 825 6.05 -6.32 -17.86
C LYS A 825 7.28 -6.47 -18.78
N CYS A 826 8.46 -6.72 -18.22
CA CYS A 826 9.68 -7.00 -18.99
C CYS A 826 9.84 -8.49 -19.32
N ASN A 827 8.95 -9.37 -18.84
CA ASN A 827 8.99 -10.80 -19.22
C ASN A 827 8.69 -11.00 -20.72
N VAL A 828 9.06 -12.16 -21.25
CA VAL A 828 8.75 -12.54 -22.64
C VAL A 828 7.24 -12.53 -22.93
N SER A 829 6.89 -12.11 -24.14
CA SER A 829 5.51 -12.02 -24.65
C SER A 829 5.47 -12.29 -26.16
N ASN A 830 4.31 -12.67 -26.69
CA ASN A 830 4.12 -13.05 -28.10
C ASN A 830 4.55 -11.96 -29.12
N THR A 831 4.67 -10.69 -28.69
CA THR A 831 5.07 -9.56 -29.55
C THR A 831 6.41 -8.93 -29.14
N LYS A 832 7.02 -9.36 -28.03
CA LYS A 832 8.28 -8.79 -27.54
C LYS A 832 8.99 -9.69 -26.52
N ASP A 833 10.28 -9.91 -26.75
CA ASP A 833 11.23 -10.37 -25.73
C ASP A 833 12.20 -9.24 -25.36
N TRP A 834 12.43 -9.06 -24.06
CA TRP A 834 13.42 -8.12 -23.52
C TRP A 834 14.70 -8.85 -23.05
N ASN A 835 14.87 -10.11 -23.44
CA ASN A 835 15.91 -11.03 -22.96
C ASN A 835 15.89 -11.23 -21.43
N ALA A 836 14.69 -11.17 -20.85
CA ALA A 836 14.44 -11.32 -19.41
C ALA A 836 13.44 -12.45 -19.11
N ARG A 837 13.63 -13.12 -17.98
CA ARG A 837 12.85 -14.28 -17.51
C ARG A 837 12.42 -13.99 -16.07
N ILE A 838 11.20 -13.49 -15.94
CA ILE A 838 10.69 -12.85 -14.71
C ILE A 838 9.55 -13.72 -14.12
N TYR A 839 9.84 -14.36 -13.00
CA TYR A 839 8.96 -15.32 -12.33
C TYR A 839 8.35 -14.74 -11.05
N LYS A 840 7.07 -15.04 -10.80
CA LYS A 840 6.39 -14.63 -9.58
C LYS A 840 6.67 -15.67 -8.48
N GLN A 841 7.16 -15.22 -7.33
CA GLN A 841 7.31 -16.03 -6.13
C GLN A 841 6.01 -16.01 -5.33
N ASP A 842 5.40 -17.18 -5.16
CA ASP A 842 4.27 -17.41 -4.27
C ASP A 842 4.79 -18.18 -3.05
N TRP A 843 4.89 -17.51 -1.91
CA TRP A 843 5.42 -18.12 -0.68
C TRP A 843 4.46 -19.12 -0.03
N PHE A 844 3.15 -19.02 -0.30
CA PHE A 844 2.14 -19.94 0.27
C PHE A 844 2.06 -21.25 -0.52
N ARG A 845 2.20 -21.17 -1.85
CA ARG A 845 2.42 -22.37 -2.67
C ARG A 845 3.73 -23.07 -2.30
N GLU A 846 4.79 -22.30 -2.03
CA GLU A 846 6.11 -22.89 -1.83
C GLU A 846 6.41 -23.38 -0.42
N SER A 847 5.78 -22.82 0.63
CA SER A 847 5.80 -23.45 1.95
C SER A 847 5.20 -24.86 1.90
N LYS A 848 4.05 -25.03 1.22
CA LYS A 848 3.42 -26.34 0.97
C LYS A 848 4.28 -27.27 0.10
N ALA A 849 5.11 -26.74 -0.79
CA ALA A 849 6.01 -27.53 -1.65
C ALA A 849 7.38 -27.84 -1.01
N GLY A 850 7.64 -27.38 0.22
CA GLY A 850 8.94 -27.51 0.87
C GLY A 850 10.05 -26.65 0.26
N TYR A 851 9.69 -25.51 -0.36
CA TYR A 851 10.58 -24.50 -0.95
C TYR A 851 11.53 -25.02 -2.05
N LYS A 852 11.21 -26.15 -2.69
CA LYS A 852 12.05 -26.82 -3.71
C LYS A 852 12.42 -25.88 -4.87
N ASP A 853 11.45 -25.13 -5.39
CA ASP A 853 11.67 -24.19 -6.50
C ASP A 853 12.26 -22.84 -6.02
N SER A 854 12.33 -22.60 -4.72
CA SER A 854 12.84 -21.37 -4.08
C SER A 854 14.29 -21.45 -3.62
N ASN A 855 14.95 -22.62 -3.72
CA ASN A 855 16.37 -22.73 -3.37
C ASN A 855 17.20 -21.69 -4.14
N LEU A 856 18.06 -20.94 -3.44
CA LEU A 856 18.80 -19.83 -4.05
C LEU A 856 20.02 -20.29 -4.86
N GLY A 857 20.69 -21.37 -4.42
CA GLY A 857 21.87 -21.92 -5.10
C GLY A 857 21.56 -22.52 -6.47
N SER A 858 20.38 -23.14 -6.64
CA SER A 858 19.92 -23.62 -7.96
C SER A 858 19.63 -22.48 -8.95
N GLN A 859 19.40 -21.25 -8.47
CA GLN A 859 19.11 -20.08 -9.31
C GLN A 859 20.36 -19.35 -9.83
N CYS A 860 21.58 -19.84 -9.59
CA CYS A 860 22.81 -19.22 -10.12
C CYS A 860 23.16 -19.65 -11.56
N ILE A 861 22.27 -20.41 -12.24
CA ILE A 861 22.47 -20.93 -13.61
C ILE A 861 22.30 -19.92 -14.75
N HIS A 862 22.06 -18.64 -14.46
CA HIS A 862 21.89 -17.56 -15.44
C HIS A 862 23.11 -16.62 -15.48
N ARG A 863 23.42 -16.05 -16.65
CA ARG A 863 24.52 -15.06 -16.80
C ARG A 863 24.21 -13.73 -16.10
N TYR A 864 22.94 -13.33 -16.04
CA TYR A 864 22.50 -12.05 -15.46
C TYR A 864 21.37 -12.28 -14.45
N LYS A 865 21.41 -11.57 -13.31
CA LYS A 865 20.34 -11.60 -12.30
C LYS A 865 19.95 -10.19 -11.91
N ILE A 866 18.65 -9.91 -11.81
CA ILE A 866 18.12 -8.57 -11.57
C ILE A 866 17.98 -8.34 -10.06
N TYR A 867 18.54 -7.25 -9.55
CA TYR A 867 18.17 -6.69 -8.25
C TYR A 867 17.16 -5.56 -8.42
N ILE A 868 16.13 -5.57 -7.57
CA ILE A 868 15.07 -4.57 -7.53
C ILE A 868 14.47 -4.50 -6.11
N GLU A 869 14.21 -3.29 -5.65
CA GLU A 869 13.68 -3.02 -4.30
C GLU A 869 12.32 -3.65 -4.05
N GLY A 870 12.04 -3.95 -2.77
CA GLY A 870 10.76 -4.44 -2.28
C GLY A 870 9.88 -3.27 -1.83
N SER A 871 9.28 -3.37 -0.64
CA SER A 871 8.70 -2.19 0.02
C SER A 871 9.77 -1.09 0.15
N ALA A 872 10.98 -1.48 0.59
CA ALA A 872 12.18 -0.66 0.62
C ALA A 872 13.39 -1.49 0.12
N TRP A 873 14.54 -1.47 0.79
CA TRP A 873 15.65 -2.39 0.52
C TRP A 873 15.18 -3.86 0.51
N SER A 874 15.91 -4.76 -0.15
CA SER A 874 15.57 -6.17 -0.17
C SER A 874 16.77 -7.06 0.12
N VAL A 875 16.63 -7.90 1.16
CA VAL A 875 17.68 -8.81 1.65
C VAL A 875 18.21 -9.79 0.58
N SER A 876 17.54 -9.90 -0.56
CA SER A 876 18.01 -10.67 -1.72
C SER A 876 19.23 -10.07 -2.43
N GLN A 877 19.63 -8.82 -2.14
CA GLN A 877 20.78 -8.18 -2.80
C GLN A 877 22.07 -9.01 -2.62
N LYS A 878 22.38 -9.41 -1.38
CA LYS A 878 23.54 -10.28 -1.08
C LYS A 878 23.46 -11.64 -1.78
N TYR A 879 22.27 -12.25 -1.88
CA TYR A 879 22.08 -13.54 -2.56
C TYR A 879 22.20 -13.46 -4.08
N ILE A 880 21.82 -12.32 -4.67
CA ILE A 880 21.90 -12.07 -6.11
C ILE A 880 23.34 -11.81 -6.55
N LEU A 881 24.05 -10.93 -5.82
CA LEU A 881 25.46 -10.61 -6.06
C LEU A 881 26.38 -11.83 -5.90
N ALA A 882 26.07 -12.74 -4.98
CA ALA A 882 26.86 -13.96 -4.73
C ALA A 882 26.87 -15.00 -5.88
N CYS A 883 26.02 -14.88 -6.91
CA CYS A 883 25.82 -15.93 -7.92
C CYS A 883 26.87 -16.00 -9.06
N ASP A 884 27.96 -15.22 -9.05
CA ASP A 884 28.85 -14.94 -10.22
C ASP A 884 28.14 -14.34 -11.46
N SER A 885 26.82 -14.13 -11.40
CA SER A 885 26.02 -13.51 -12.45
C SER A 885 26.28 -12.00 -12.47
N MET A 886 26.37 -11.38 -13.64
CA MET A 886 26.41 -9.92 -13.73
C MET A 886 25.08 -9.38 -13.19
N THR A 887 25.13 -8.71 -12.03
CA THR A 887 23.93 -8.20 -11.37
C THR A 887 23.42 -6.95 -12.08
N LEU A 888 22.18 -7.00 -12.54
CA LEU A 888 21.47 -5.87 -13.16
C LEU A 888 20.71 -5.13 -12.05
N LEU A 889 21.27 -4.02 -11.59
CA LEU A 889 20.82 -3.32 -10.38
C LEU A 889 19.93 -2.13 -10.78
N VAL A 890 18.61 -2.31 -10.66
CA VAL A 890 17.62 -1.24 -10.89
C VAL A 890 17.84 -0.13 -9.88
N THR A 891 17.93 1.13 -10.35
CA THR A 891 18.31 2.32 -9.56
C THR A 891 17.77 2.28 -8.12
N PRO A 892 18.63 2.05 -7.10
CA PRO A 892 18.19 1.90 -5.73
C PRO A 892 17.95 3.26 -5.09
N LYS A 893 17.01 3.30 -4.16
CA LYS A 893 16.75 4.43 -3.26
C LYS A 893 17.30 4.15 -1.86
N TYR A 894 17.37 2.87 -1.47
CA TYR A 894 17.76 2.40 -0.16
C TYR A 894 19.15 1.79 -0.17
N TYR A 895 19.85 1.95 0.96
CA TYR A 895 21.11 1.27 1.23
C TYR A 895 21.06 0.50 2.55
N ASP A 896 21.70 -0.66 2.55
CA ASP A 896 22.11 -1.38 3.76
C ASP A 896 23.55 -1.01 4.17
N PHE A 897 24.15 -1.79 5.08
CA PHE A 897 25.45 -1.48 5.66
C PHE A 897 26.65 -1.64 4.70
N PHE A 898 26.54 -2.47 3.64
CA PHE A 898 27.64 -2.73 2.70
C PHE A 898 27.42 -2.14 1.31
N SER A 899 26.16 -2.03 0.86
CA SER A 899 25.79 -1.65 -0.52
C SER A 899 26.32 -0.28 -0.94
N ARG A 900 26.61 0.62 0.01
CA ARG A 900 27.27 1.91 -0.25
C ARG A 900 28.70 1.81 -0.80
N SER A 901 29.38 0.66 -0.69
CA SER A 901 30.66 0.41 -1.39
C SER A 901 30.51 -0.25 -2.78
N LEU A 902 29.31 -0.67 -3.19
CA LEU A 902 29.12 -1.25 -4.54
C LEU A 902 29.33 -0.20 -5.63
N MET A 903 30.05 -0.57 -6.70
CA MET A 903 30.46 0.34 -7.78
C MET A 903 29.85 -0.10 -9.13
N PRO A 904 29.24 0.81 -9.92
CA PRO A 904 28.77 0.49 -11.27
C PRO A 904 29.93 0.09 -12.19
N ILE A 905 29.67 -0.84 -13.12
CA ILE A 905 30.63 -1.44 -14.06
C ILE A 905 31.81 -2.19 -13.38
N GLN A 906 31.77 -2.36 -12.06
CA GLN A 906 32.72 -3.15 -11.27
C GLN A 906 31.99 -4.26 -10.52
N HIS A 907 31.02 -3.91 -9.66
CA HIS A 907 30.22 -4.86 -8.86
C HIS A 907 28.79 -5.06 -9.39
N TYR A 908 28.33 -4.24 -10.34
CA TYR A 908 27.00 -4.38 -10.96
C TYR A 908 26.88 -3.58 -12.26
N TRP A 909 25.89 -3.92 -13.08
CA TRP A 909 25.43 -3.10 -14.20
C TRP A 909 24.24 -2.23 -13.74
N PRO A 910 24.30 -0.90 -13.85
CA PRO A 910 23.18 -0.03 -13.47
C PRO A 910 22.03 -0.15 -14.47
N VAL A 911 20.80 -0.27 -13.97
CA VAL A 911 19.58 -0.28 -14.80
C VAL A 911 18.71 0.92 -14.45
N GLN A 912 18.34 1.71 -15.47
CA GLN A 912 17.45 2.87 -15.30
C GLN A 912 16.07 2.40 -14.80
N ASN A 913 15.54 2.95 -13.71
CA ASN A 913 14.21 2.57 -13.22
C ASN A 913 13.10 2.87 -14.25
N ASP A 914 13.14 4.03 -14.91
CA ASP A 914 11.99 4.53 -15.65
C ASP A 914 11.80 3.83 -17.01
N ASP A 915 12.89 3.35 -17.62
CA ASP A 915 12.89 2.40 -18.75
C ASP A 915 13.64 1.10 -18.40
N LYS A 916 13.22 0.49 -17.29
CA LYS A 916 13.78 -0.76 -16.77
C LYS A 916 13.83 -1.87 -17.81
N CYS A 917 12.83 -2.02 -18.70
CA CYS A 917 12.83 -3.09 -19.70
C CYS A 917 13.81 -2.82 -20.86
N GLY A 918 13.90 -1.59 -21.36
CA GLY A 918 14.88 -1.23 -22.39
C GLY A 918 16.32 -1.31 -21.90
N SER A 919 16.57 -0.82 -20.67
CA SER A 919 17.87 -0.86 -20.01
C SER A 919 18.30 -2.31 -19.68
N ILE A 920 17.40 -3.18 -19.20
CA ILE A 920 17.68 -4.62 -19.02
C ILE A 920 18.03 -5.28 -20.35
N LYS A 921 17.26 -5.05 -21.43
CA LYS A 921 17.57 -5.65 -22.74
C LYS A 921 18.96 -5.22 -23.21
N TYR A 922 19.28 -3.93 -23.14
CA TYR A 922 20.59 -3.43 -23.53
C TYR A 922 21.73 -4.07 -22.71
N ALA A 923 21.57 -4.19 -21.39
CA ALA A 923 22.56 -4.81 -20.52
C ALA A 923 22.83 -6.28 -20.87
N VAL A 924 21.78 -7.03 -21.26
CA VAL A 924 21.89 -8.45 -21.66
C VAL A 924 22.50 -8.58 -23.06
N ASP A 925 22.10 -7.74 -24.01
CA ASP A 925 22.66 -7.75 -25.38
C ASP A 925 24.16 -7.35 -25.38
N TRP A 926 24.51 -6.32 -24.60
CA TRP A 926 25.89 -5.93 -24.34
C TRP A 926 26.65 -7.06 -23.64
N GLY A 927 26.09 -7.65 -22.57
CA GLY A 927 26.75 -8.70 -21.82
C GLY A 927 26.98 -9.98 -22.63
N ASN A 928 26.09 -10.30 -23.55
CA ASN A 928 26.19 -11.49 -24.41
C ASN A 928 27.18 -11.31 -25.56
N SER A 929 27.45 -10.07 -25.99
CA SER A 929 28.57 -9.75 -26.89
C SER A 929 29.89 -9.63 -26.11
N HIS A 930 29.88 -9.07 -24.90
CA HIS A 930 31.05 -8.77 -24.07
C HIS A 930 31.26 -9.79 -22.94
N LYS A 931 31.13 -11.10 -23.25
CA LYS A 931 31.05 -12.21 -22.27
C LYS A 931 32.12 -12.17 -21.17
N GLN A 932 33.39 -11.93 -21.51
CA GLN A 932 34.49 -11.85 -20.54
C GLN A 932 34.45 -10.62 -19.62
N LEU A 933 33.83 -9.52 -20.04
CA LEU A 933 33.62 -8.34 -19.21
C LEU A 933 32.44 -8.56 -18.26
N ALA A 934 31.32 -9.08 -18.77
CA ALA A 934 30.16 -9.44 -17.96
C ALA A 934 30.50 -10.48 -16.88
N GLN A 935 31.29 -11.51 -17.23
CA GLN A 935 31.79 -12.48 -16.26
C GLN A 935 32.67 -11.84 -15.17
N ARG A 936 33.55 -10.89 -15.54
CA ARG A 936 34.40 -10.18 -14.55
C ARG A 936 33.58 -9.31 -13.60
N ILE A 937 32.56 -8.60 -14.09
CA ILE A 937 31.65 -7.81 -13.23
C ILE A 937 30.89 -8.73 -12.27
N GLY A 938 30.34 -9.85 -12.76
CA GLY A 938 29.66 -10.84 -11.92
C GLY A 938 30.56 -11.50 -10.87
N LYS A 939 31.82 -11.78 -11.23
CA LYS A 939 32.81 -12.37 -10.32
C LYS A 939 33.34 -11.39 -9.27
N GLN A 940 33.60 -10.13 -9.64
CA GLN A 940 33.97 -9.09 -8.65
C GLN A 940 32.83 -8.82 -7.67
N ALA A 941 31.56 -8.91 -8.12
CA ALA A 941 30.39 -8.82 -7.26
C ALA A 941 30.30 -9.98 -6.25
N SER A 942 30.53 -11.21 -6.71
CA SER A 942 30.46 -12.39 -5.84
C SER A 942 31.66 -12.49 -4.90
N ASP A 943 32.87 -12.15 -5.34
CA ASP A 943 34.07 -12.12 -4.49
C ASP A 943 33.91 -11.15 -3.33
N PHE A 944 33.47 -9.91 -3.59
CA PHE A 944 33.15 -8.94 -2.53
C PHE A 944 32.16 -9.50 -1.50
N ILE A 945 31.10 -10.21 -1.93
CA ILE A 945 30.10 -10.79 -1.01
C ILE A 945 30.63 -12.06 -0.30
N GLN A 946 31.45 -12.86 -0.97
CA GLN A 946 32.01 -14.10 -0.42
C GLN A 946 33.15 -13.83 0.57
N GLU A 947 33.96 -12.79 0.33
CA GLU A 947 35.19 -12.48 1.07
C GLU A 947 35.02 -11.28 2.01
N GLU A 948 34.52 -10.13 1.54
CA GLU A 948 34.31 -8.96 2.41
C GLU A 948 33.05 -9.09 3.29
N VAL A 949 31.90 -9.55 2.75
CA VAL A 949 30.63 -9.64 3.52
C VAL A 949 30.46 -11.02 4.19
N ASN A 950 31.50 -11.51 4.87
CA ASN A 950 31.48 -12.78 5.62
C ASN A 950 31.04 -12.59 7.09
N MET A 951 30.64 -13.67 7.79
CA MET A 951 30.13 -13.55 9.17
C MET A 951 31.12 -12.98 10.21
N ALA A 952 32.44 -13.16 10.04
CA ALA A 952 33.41 -12.50 10.92
C ALA A 952 33.35 -10.98 10.74
N HIS A 953 33.37 -10.49 9.50
CA HIS A 953 33.21 -9.05 9.22
C HIS A 953 31.82 -8.51 9.57
N VAL A 954 30.76 -9.33 9.55
CA VAL A 954 29.43 -8.93 10.07
C VAL A 954 29.52 -8.66 11.58
N TYR A 955 30.12 -9.57 12.36
CA TYR A 955 30.30 -9.34 13.80
C TYR A 955 31.26 -8.19 14.10
N ASP A 956 32.32 -8.00 13.32
CA ASP A 956 33.25 -6.87 13.48
C ASP A 956 32.56 -5.54 13.18
N TYR A 957 31.72 -5.48 12.15
CA TYR A 957 30.91 -4.30 11.83
C TYR A 957 29.95 -3.99 12.97
N MET A 958 29.27 -4.99 13.54
CA MET A 958 28.41 -4.82 14.71
C MET A 958 29.18 -4.34 15.94
N LEU A 959 30.37 -4.90 16.21
CA LEU A 959 31.20 -4.48 17.34
C LEU A 959 31.64 -3.02 17.19
N HIS A 960 32.15 -2.62 16.02
CA HIS A 960 32.57 -1.25 15.75
C HIS A 960 31.42 -0.26 15.79
N LEU A 961 30.29 -0.57 15.15
CA LEU A 961 29.09 0.27 15.15
C LEU A 961 28.55 0.51 16.57
N LEU A 962 28.45 -0.55 17.38
CA LEU A 962 27.98 -0.46 18.76
C LEU A 962 29.00 0.24 19.68
N THR A 963 30.31 0.09 19.41
CA THR A 963 31.37 0.77 20.14
C THR A 963 31.41 2.27 19.86
N GLU A 964 31.34 2.69 18.60
CA GLU A 964 31.25 4.11 18.24
C GLU A 964 29.93 4.74 18.70
N TYR A 965 28.82 3.99 18.66
CA TYR A 965 27.54 4.46 19.22
C TYR A 965 27.62 4.67 20.74
N ALA A 966 28.20 3.73 21.50
CA ALA A 966 28.32 3.83 22.96
C ALA A 966 29.12 5.07 23.39
N LYS A 967 30.18 5.44 22.66
CA LYS A 967 30.97 6.67 22.90
C LYS A 967 30.14 7.97 22.81
N LEU A 968 29.01 7.95 22.10
CA LEU A 968 28.13 9.10 21.96
C LEU A 968 27.13 9.25 23.12
N LEU A 969 26.90 8.21 23.93
CA LEU A 969 25.94 8.25 25.03
C LEU A 969 26.37 9.25 26.11
N ARG A 970 25.53 10.26 26.36
CA ARG A 970 25.74 11.31 27.40
C ARG A 970 25.06 10.97 28.73
N PHE A 971 24.91 9.68 29.01
CA PHE A 971 24.33 9.13 30.24
C PHE A 971 24.80 7.69 30.42
N LYS A 972 24.92 7.22 31.66
CA LYS A 972 25.18 5.80 31.92
C LYS A 972 23.93 4.97 31.58
N PRO A 973 24.05 3.90 30.76
CA PRO A 973 23.01 2.89 30.58
C PRO A 973 22.58 2.29 31.92
N ILE A 974 21.29 2.01 32.07
CA ILE A 974 20.70 1.35 33.24
C ILE A 974 19.63 0.39 32.77
N LYS A 975 19.42 -0.70 33.51
CA LYS A 975 18.38 -1.69 33.18
C LYS A 975 17.00 -1.02 33.30
N PRO A 976 16.17 -1.02 32.25
CA PRO A 976 14.77 -0.60 32.35
C PRO A 976 13.99 -1.56 33.27
N PRO A 977 12.94 -1.11 33.97
CA PRO A 977 12.08 -2.00 34.76
C PRO A 977 11.52 -3.14 33.91
N GLU A 978 10.86 -2.78 32.80
CA GLU A 978 10.21 -3.68 31.83
C GLU A 978 11.16 -4.51 30.95
N ALA A 979 12.49 -4.36 31.11
CA ALA A 979 13.44 -5.12 30.29
C ALA A 979 13.71 -6.50 30.91
N VAL A 980 13.57 -7.56 30.13
CA VAL A 980 13.86 -8.94 30.55
C VAL A 980 15.26 -9.33 30.05
N GLU A 981 16.01 -10.10 30.84
CA GLU A 981 17.31 -10.61 30.42
C GLU A 981 17.14 -11.73 29.39
N ILE A 982 17.91 -11.67 28.31
CA ILE A 982 17.87 -12.67 27.24
C ILE A 982 19.26 -13.27 27.05
N CYS A 983 19.29 -14.61 26.95
CA CYS A 983 20.49 -15.42 26.78
C CYS A 983 20.23 -16.54 25.76
N LEU A 984 21.27 -17.32 25.46
CA LEU A 984 21.21 -18.35 24.42
C LEU A 984 20.23 -19.46 24.82
N GLU A 985 20.23 -19.81 26.10
CA GLU A 985 19.38 -20.81 26.72
C GLU A 985 17.91 -20.38 26.66
N SER A 986 17.57 -19.14 27.03
CA SER A 986 16.18 -18.68 27.07
C SER A 986 15.54 -18.57 25.68
N LEU A 987 16.31 -18.35 24.62
CA LEU A 987 15.82 -18.46 23.23
C LEU A 987 15.85 -19.91 22.71
N ALA A 988 16.99 -20.59 22.76
CA ALA A 988 17.18 -21.87 22.06
C ALA A 988 16.45 -23.05 22.70
N CYS A 989 16.10 -22.97 23.99
CA CYS A 989 15.30 -24.00 24.65
C CYS A 989 13.79 -23.85 24.36
N GLN A 990 13.29 -22.64 24.09
CA GLN A 990 11.90 -22.41 23.65
C GLN A 990 11.72 -22.57 22.12
N ALA A 991 12.80 -22.43 21.34
CA ALA A 991 12.76 -22.55 19.88
C ALA A 991 12.50 -24.00 19.40
N GLU A 992 11.72 -24.15 18.34
CA GLU A 992 11.43 -25.42 17.67
C GLU A 992 11.73 -25.38 16.16
N GLY A 993 11.59 -26.53 15.49
CA GLY A 993 11.63 -26.65 14.02
C GLY A 993 12.81 -25.94 13.34
N LEU A 994 12.48 -25.10 12.33
CA LEU A 994 13.48 -24.32 11.60
C LEU A 994 14.12 -23.21 12.43
N GLU A 995 13.45 -22.67 13.45
CA GLU A 995 14.04 -21.66 14.34
C GLU A 995 15.20 -22.26 15.14
N LYS A 996 14.93 -23.38 15.83
CA LYS A 996 15.94 -24.12 16.61
C LYS A 996 17.10 -24.55 15.71
N LYS A 997 16.79 -25.05 14.51
CA LYS A 997 17.79 -25.45 13.52
C LYS A 997 18.70 -24.27 13.13
N PHE A 998 18.13 -23.13 12.75
CA PHE A 998 18.91 -21.97 12.30
C PHE A 998 19.68 -21.31 13.45
N PHE A 999 19.19 -21.38 14.69
CA PHE A 999 20.00 -21.06 15.88
C PHE A 999 21.21 -21.98 16.02
N MET A 1000 21.04 -23.31 15.94
CA MET A 1000 22.18 -24.24 16.04
C MET A 1000 23.18 -24.08 14.88
N GLU A 1001 22.69 -23.87 13.66
CA GLU A 1001 23.52 -23.65 12.46
C GLU A 1001 24.27 -22.31 12.48
N SER A 1002 23.73 -21.27 13.14
CA SER A 1002 24.34 -19.93 13.24
C SER A 1002 25.12 -19.67 14.54
N MET A 1003 25.16 -20.64 15.47
CA MET A 1003 25.75 -20.44 16.79
C MET A 1003 27.28 -20.24 16.72
N VAL A 1004 27.78 -19.24 17.45
CA VAL A 1004 29.21 -19.03 17.64
C VAL A 1004 29.78 -20.13 18.56
N LYS A 1005 30.73 -20.92 18.03
CA LYS A 1005 31.24 -22.16 18.64
C LYS A 1005 32.38 -21.96 19.64
N SER A 1006 33.06 -20.82 19.58
CA SER A 1006 34.10 -20.39 20.54
C SER A 1006 34.16 -18.87 20.59
N ALA A 1007 34.74 -18.31 21.65
CA ALA A 1007 35.18 -16.92 21.66
C ALA A 1007 36.22 -16.67 20.54
N HIS A 1008 36.42 -15.39 20.22
CA HIS A 1008 37.46 -14.91 19.33
C HIS A 1008 38.45 -14.05 20.13
N ASP A 1009 39.57 -14.68 20.49
CA ASP A 1009 40.58 -14.11 21.41
C ASP A 1009 41.27 -12.87 20.81
N ALA A 1010 41.38 -12.81 19.48
CA ALA A 1010 41.97 -11.70 18.73
C ALA A 1010 41.00 -10.51 18.55
N GLY A 1011 41.56 -9.37 18.15
CA GLY A 1011 40.80 -8.18 17.76
C GLY A 1011 39.73 -8.45 16.67
N PRO A 1012 38.73 -7.57 16.52
CA PRO A 1012 38.15 -7.37 15.19
C PRO A 1012 39.24 -6.83 14.24
N CYS A 1013 38.93 -6.76 12.96
CA CYS A 1013 39.69 -5.94 12.02
C CYS A 1013 39.79 -4.46 12.47
N ASP A 1014 40.78 -3.71 11.99
CA ASP A 1014 40.96 -2.31 12.36
C ASP A 1014 39.97 -1.39 11.62
N LEU A 1015 39.21 -0.57 12.35
CA LEU A 1015 38.22 0.36 11.80
C LEU A 1015 38.91 1.48 11.00
N PRO A 1016 38.70 1.60 9.68
CA PRO A 1016 39.36 2.63 8.89
C PRO A 1016 38.83 4.03 9.24
N PRO A 1017 39.63 5.10 9.02
CA PRO A 1017 39.23 6.47 9.36
C PRO A 1017 37.98 6.92 8.57
N PRO A 1018 37.26 7.96 9.03
CA PRO A 1018 36.16 8.56 8.29
C PRO A 1018 36.60 8.98 6.87
N PHE A 1019 35.65 9.07 5.94
CA PHE A 1019 35.91 9.74 4.66
C PHE A 1019 36.16 11.23 4.92
N ASN A 1020 37.21 11.80 4.32
CA ASN A 1020 37.29 13.25 4.22
C ASN A 1020 36.24 13.75 3.19
N PRO A 1021 35.80 15.02 3.26
CA PRO A 1021 34.72 15.52 2.39
C PRO A 1021 35.02 15.42 0.89
N GLN A 1022 36.29 15.48 0.50
CA GLN A 1022 36.71 15.35 -0.90
C GLN A 1022 36.63 13.89 -1.36
N GLU A 1023 37.13 12.92 -0.58
CA GLU A 1023 36.99 11.48 -0.85
C GLU A 1023 35.52 11.08 -1.07
N LEU A 1024 34.63 11.48 -0.16
CA LEU A 1024 33.21 11.13 -0.24
C LEU A 1024 32.54 11.74 -1.48
N THR A 1025 32.93 12.97 -1.84
CA THR A 1025 32.46 13.67 -3.04
C THR A 1025 32.99 13.00 -4.32
N LEU A 1026 34.27 12.60 -4.34
CA LEU A 1026 34.88 11.88 -5.45
C LEU A 1026 34.28 10.48 -5.63
N LEU A 1027 33.97 9.77 -4.54
CA LEU A 1027 33.29 8.48 -4.57
C LEU A 1027 31.89 8.61 -5.19
N LYS A 1028 31.09 9.58 -4.75
CA LYS A 1028 29.76 9.88 -5.33
C LYS A 1028 29.87 10.24 -6.82
N ARG A 1029 30.76 11.19 -7.16
CA ARG A 1029 31.01 11.61 -8.55
C ARG A 1029 31.48 10.46 -9.44
N ARG A 1030 32.33 9.55 -8.94
CA ARG A 1030 32.78 8.36 -9.68
C ARG A 1030 31.61 7.43 -10.00
N LYS A 1031 30.72 7.15 -9.04
CA LYS A 1031 29.51 6.34 -9.29
C LYS A 1031 28.58 7.00 -10.31
N GLU A 1032 28.29 8.29 -10.13
CA GLU A 1032 27.47 9.06 -11.07
C GLU A 1032 28.04 9.04 -12.49
N ASN A 1033 29.36 9.25 -12.64
CA ASN A 1033 30.01 9.23 -13.95
C ASN A 1033 29.89 7.86 -14.62
N SER A 1034 30.09 6.76 -13.88
CA SER A 1034 29.92 5.39 -14.41
C SER A 1034 28.46 5.08 -14.80
N ILE A 1035 27.48 5.61 -14.08
CA ILE A 1035 26.06 5.49 -14.47
C ILE A 1035 25.78 6.29 -15.75
N LYS A 1036 26.19 7.56 -15.79
CA LYS A 1036 26.05 8.46 -16.96
C LYS A 1036 26.78 7.92 -18.20
N GLN A 1037 27.85 7.15 -18.02
CA GLN A 1037 28.55 6.44 -19.10
C GLN A 1037 27.67 5.34 -19.71
N VAL A 1038 27.06 4.47 -18.90
CA VAL A 1038 26.11 3.43 -19.36
C VAL A 1038 24.88 4.05 -20.02
N GLU A 1039 24.29 5.10 -19.43
CA GLU A 1039 23.19 5.87 -20.02
C GLU A 1039 23.57 6.51 -21.38
N THR A 1040 24.85 6.81 -21.59
CA THR A 1040 25.36 7.33 -22.87
C THR A 1040 25.51 6.21 -23.91
N TRP A 1041 25.97 5.03 -23.50
CA TRP A 1041 26.02 3.85 -24.36
C TRP A 1041 24.61 3.40 -24.78
N GLU A 1042 23.67 3.31 -23.83
CA GLU A 1042 22.26 3.03 -24.09
C GLU A 1042 21.65 4.02 -25.09
N ARG A 1043 21.86 5.33 -24.92
CA ARG A 1043 21.30 6.35 -25.83
C ARG A 1043 21.91 6.33 -27.22
N ARG A 1044 23.18 5.90 -27.37
CA ARG A 1044 23.81 5.70 -28.69
C ARG A 1044 23.21 4.48 -29.41
N SER A 1045 23.01 3.38 -28.69
CA SER A 1045 22.44 2.12 -29.20
C SER A 1045 20.92 2.14 -29.44
N ARG A 1046 20.28 3.32 -29.33
CA ARG A 1046 18.86 3.58 -29.67
C ARG A 1046 18.73 4.62 -30.80
N ARG A 1047 19.86 4.99 -31.43
CA ARG A 1047 20.00 6.02 -32.47
C ARG A 1047 20.69 5.46 -33.72
N ALA A 1048 21.67 4.58 -33.51
CA ALA A 1048 21.89 3.44 -34.39
C ALA A 1048 20.80 2.37 -34.13
#